data_AF-A0A351FBV9-F1
#
_entry.id   AF-A0A351FBV9-F1
#
_cell.length_a   1.000
_cell.length_b   1.000
_cell.length_c   1.000
_cell.angle_alpha   90.00
_cell.angle_beta   90.00
_cell.angle_gamma   90.00
#
_symmetry.space_group_name_H-M   'P 1'
#
loop_
_entity.id
_entity.type
_entity.pdbx_description
1 polymer ?
#
loop_
_entity_poly.entity_id
_entity_poly.type
_entity_poly.pdbx_seq_one_letter_code
_entity_poly.pdbx_strand_id
1 'polypeptide(L)'
;MIHAFLVLTGVLSLLLAQASHAQSKITLTKGDDVVLVGSGMGSRMIHYGHFETEIFLRHPTHDLTIRNLCDEGNTPGFRPHPSREQEEQYAFPGAKDLIHEDLKAQTKPKGQFPSPSQWLSDLHAEVILCFFGFNSSFDGPGQVGRFKKELDAYLKHLSSMPFGVSTPQIALLSPTAVEAIPGITDGKRQNRNLSLYVQAMRETAEANKVLFVDCFIPSQKWYEDGKRHTVDGALYNAHGYRKLAKFLTDSIFTASKPKDSVRASVHKAVMDKNYFWLNDYKVPNGVHVYGRRYNPYGPQNYPFEIEKTREYTVNRDQAIWATLQGKSFDLAGADAKTSDLPEVPTNYLPPTKNSKNGLVEYTPGPQAQTKIEVAEGYRIELFADEKTFPDLANPVQLSFDNKGRLWVATMASYPHYRIGDPLPSDKLIIFEDTDKDGKADRQINFADDLHIPIGFEIAHDGVYVSQSGSLIFLQDTDGDDRYDRREVLLSGFDDHDTHHAISSFCADPSGAIVMSEGIFLHSHVETAFGPQRGSNGGFFRYDPRTRRLIRHAQFSIPNPWGVAVDAYGQELFLHTSGTSMSWMLPGMVKARYGANLKAPDLLKSNKVRPTSGIEFVSSRHFPDEVQGDILINNNIGYLGAKQHKVIDQDPGFTTEYRQDLFVSKDLNFRPTDLEFAPDGSLYVVDWQNALIGHMQHNARDPNRDHKHGRIYRMTYPSRPLVKPAKIHGASI
;
A
#
# COMPACT_ATOMS: atom_id res chain seq x y z
N MET A 1 46.18 -46.88 -40.52
CA MET A 1 45.05 -45.92 -40.37
C MET A 1 45.02 -45.33 -38.97
N ILE A 2 46.17 -44.82 -38.55
CA ILE A 2 46.44 -44.09 -37.31
C ILE A 2 47.18 -42.88 -37.89
N HIS A 3 46.64 -41.67 -37.73
CA HIS A 3 47.17 -40.33 -38.13
C HIS A 3 46.06 -39.34 -38.56
N ALA A 4 44.77 -39.73 -38.59
CA ALA A 4 43.67 -38.81 -38.90
C ALA A 4 42.72 -38.48 -37.73
N PHE A 5 42.98 -38.99 -36.52
CA PHE A 5 42.09 -38.83 -35.36
C PHE A 5 42.62 -37.90 -34.26
N LEU A 6 43.76 -37.24 -34.48
CA LEU A 6 44.45 -36.42 -33.46
C LEU A 6 44.44 -34.91 -33.76
N VAL A 7 43.78 -34.47 -34.84
CA VAL A 7 43.72 -33.04 -35.22
C VAL A 7 42.32 -32.43 -35.00
N LEU A 8 41.28 -33.24 -34.75
CA LEU A 8 39.92 -32.73 -34.49
C LEU A 8 39.57 -32.55 -33.00
N THR A 9 40.38 -33.08 -32.08
CA THR A 9 40.22 -32.90 -30.62
C THR A 9 41.06 -31.75 -30.05
N GLY A 10 41.98 -31.19 -30.85
CA GLY A 10 42.83 -30.04 -30.47
C GLY A 10 42.23 -28.67 -30.79
N VAL A 11 41.23 -28.58 -31.67
CA VAL A 11 40.63 -27.30 -32.11
C VAL A 11 39.30 -27.00 -31.40
N LEU A 12 38.65 -28.00 -30.78
CA LEU A 12 37.45 -27.78 -29.96
C LEU A 12 37.75 -27.36 -28.51
N SER A 13 39.02 -27.42 -28.09
CA SER A 13 39.48 -27.16 -26.73
C SER A 13 40.15 -25.78 -26.58
N LEU A 14 40.29 -25.02 -27.67
CA LEU A 14 40.97 -23.71 -27.72
C LEU A 14 40.03 -22.54 -28.09
N LEU A 15 38.73 -22.79 -28.21
CA LEU A 15 37.68 -21.76 -28.29
C LEU A 15 36.83 -21.65 -27.00
N LEU A 16 37.22 -22.36 -25.93
CA LEU A 16 36.59 -22.30 -24.60
C LEU A 16 37.46 -21.56 -23.56
N ALA A 17 38.47 -20.83 -24.01
CA ALA A 17 39.31 -19.98 -23.17
C ALA A 17 39.35 -18.54 -23.73
N GLN A 18 38.18 -17.99 -24.08
CA GLN A 18 38.02 -16.53 -24.03
C GLN A 18 37.77 -16.19 -22.57
N ALA A 19 38.73 -15.46 -22.01
CA ALA A 19 38.82 -15.07 -20.61
C ALA A 19 37.45 -14.70 -20.02
N SER A 20 36.93 -15.57 -19.14
CA SER A 20 36.00 -15.14 -18.11
C SER A 20 36.77 -14.12 -17.26
N HIS A 21 36.66 -12.85 -17.60
CA HIS A 21 36.85 -11.79 -16.63
C HIS A 21 35.70 -11.98 -15.65
N ALA A 22 35.85 -12.90 -14.70
CA ALA A 22 34.97 -12.96 -13.54
C ALA A 22 35.04 -11.57 -12.95
N GLN A 23 33.95 -10.82 -13.14
CA GLN A 23 34.02 -9.41 -12.88
C GLN A 23 34.24 -9.22 -11.38
N SER A 24 35.19 -8.35 -11.03
CA SER A 24 35.61 -8.21 -9.64
C SER A 24 34.42 -7.82 -8.77
N LYS A 25 34.34 -8.45 -7.60
CA LYS A 25 33.42 -8.03 -6.54
C LYS A 25 33.63 -6.55 -6.20
N ILE A 26 32.55 -5.91 -5.76
CA ILE A 26 32.57 -4.53 -5.31
C ILE A 26 33.40 -4.44 -4.03
N THR A 27 34.28 -3.44 -3.98
CA THR A 27 35.04 -3.11 -2.78
C THR A 27 34.46 -1.83 -2.20
N LEU A 28 33.92 -1.93 -0.99
CA LEU A 28 33.42 -0.77 -0.26
C LEU A 28 34.57 -0.08 0.45
N THR A 29 34.57 1.26 0.41
CA THR A 29 35.48 2.09 1.20
C THR A 29 34.73 2.86 2.28
N LYS A 30 35.48 3.59 3.10
CA LYS A 30 34.89 4.33 4.22
C LYS A 30 34.11 5.53 3.68
N GLY A 31 32.84 5.62 4.05
CA GLY A 31 31.92 6.69 3.65
C GLY A 31 31.21 6.44 2.32
N ASP A 32 31.29 5.25 1.73
CA ASP A 32 30.56 4.94 0.50
C ASP A 32 29.03 4.99 0.74
N ASP A 33 28.33 5.62 -0.20
CA ASP A 33 26.87 5.61 -0.29
C ASP A 33 26.40 4.49 -1.25
N VAL A 34 25.71 3.50 -0.67
CA VAL A 34 25.17 2.35 -1.41
C VAL A 34 23.71 2.59 -1.74
N VAL A 35 23.38 2.66 -3.03
CA VAL A 35 22.02 2.92 -3.50
C VAL A 35 21.46 1.70 -4.25
N LEU A 36 20.29 1.23 -3.82
CA LEU A 36 19.57 0.16 -4.50
C LEU A 36 18.57 0.79 -5.48
N VAL A 37 18.53 0.30 -6.72
CA VAL A 37 17.57 0.72 -7.75
C VAL A 37 16.96 -0.50 -8.41
N GLY A 38 15.66 -0.48 -8.70
CA GLY A 38 15.01 -1.59 -9.37
C GLY A 38 13.60 -1.87 -8.90
N SER A 39 13.21 -3.13 -9.07
CA SER A 39 11.86 -3.69 -8.97
C SER A 39 11.59 -4.38 -7.61
N GLY A 40 10.51 -5.16 -7.54
CA GLY A 40 9.92 -5.71 -6.31
C GLY A 40 10.85 -6.55 -5.44
N MET A 41 11.80 -7.29 -6.03
CA MET A 41 12.77 -8.05 -5.23
C MET A 41 13.60 -7.13 -4.32
N GLY A 42 14.01 -5.97 -4.83
CA GLY A 42 14.80 -4.97 -4.10
C GLY A 42 13.94 -4.07 -3.23
N SER A 43 12.77 -3.62 -3.70
CA SER A 43 11.93 -2.67 -2.95
C SER A 43 11.40 -3.29 -1.66
N ARG A 44 10.95 -4.55 -1.72
CA ARG A 44 10.43 -5.28 -0.56
C ARG A 44 11.46 -5.58 0.52
N MET A 45 12.77 -5.48 0.24
CA MET A 45 13.81 -5.68 1.26
C MET A 45 13.65 -4.71 2.43
N ILE A 46 13.07 -3.53 2.20
CA ILE A 46 12.90 -2.50 3.23
C ILE A 46 11.96 -2.94 4.36
N HIS A 47 11.00 -3.83 4.07
CA HIS A 47 10.07 -4.36 5.06
C HIS A 47 10.69 -5.41 5.99
N TYR A 48 11.89 -5.91 5.65
CA TYR A 48 12.56 -6.98 6.40
C TYR A 48 13.96 -6.60 6.92
N GLY A 49 14.66 -5.64 6.29
CA GLY A 49 15.94 -5.08 6.75
C GLY A 49 17.14 -6.04 6.76
N HIS A 50 16.98 -7.27 6.29
CA HIS A 50 18.03 -8.30 6.39
C HIS A 50 19.25 -8.00 5.51
N PHE A 51 19.07 -7.51 4.29
CA PHE A 51 20.19 -7.29 3.36
C PHE A 51 21.14 -6.19 3.84
N GLU A 52 20.59 -5.04 4.24
CA GLU A 52 21.37 -3.94 4.81
C GLU A 52 22.10 -4.36 6.09
N THR A 53 21.42 -5.11 6.95
CA THR A 53 22.04 -5.69 8.15
C THR A 53 23.26 -6.53 7.80
N GLU A 54 23.18 -7.41 6.80
CA GLU A 54 24.33 -8.23 6.38
C GLU A 54 25.50 -7.39 5.84
N ILE A 55 25.22 -6.29 5.13
CA ILE A 55 26.24 -5.35 4.64
C ILE A 55 26.93 -4.69 5.85
N PHE A 56 26.18 -4.04 6.73
CA PHE A 56 26.72 -3.37 7.91
C PHE A 56 27.59 -4.29 8.78
N LEU A 57 27.12 -5.52 9.04
CA LEU A 57 27.83 -6.47 9.89
C LEU A 57 29.18 -6.93 9.33
N ARG A 58 29.42 -6.83 8.02
CA ARG A 58 30.70 -7.22 7.40
C ARG A 58 31.62 -6.03 7.11
N HIS A 59 31.10 -4.81 7.26
CA HIS A 59 31.82 -3.55 7.07
C HIS A 59 31.72 -2.63 8.31
N PRO A 60 32.04 -3.12 9.52
CA PRO A 60 31.72 -2.44 10.79
C PRO A 60 32.44 -1.10 11.03
N THR A 61 33.44 -0.77 10.21
CA THR A 61 34.28 0.44 10.33
C THR A 61 34.20 1.37 9.13
N HIS A 62 33.32 1.08 8.18
CA HIS A 62 33.25 1.81 6.91
C HIS A 62 32.30 3.01 6.97
N ASP A 63 31.52 3.18 8.05
CA ASP A 63 30.59 4.31 8.20
C ASP A 63 29.72 4.53 6.93
N LEU A 64 29.19 3.42 6.39
CA LEU A 64 28.41 3.38 5.14
C LEU A 64 27.04 4.02 5.32
N THR A 65 26.49 4.59 4.26
CA THR A 65 25.04 4.83 4.17
C THR A 65 24.43 3.87 3.14
N ILE A 66 23.17 3.49 3.38
CA ILE A 66 22.42 2.62 2.45
C ILE A 66 21.04 3.21 2.24
N ARG A 67 20.66 3.38 0.97
CA ARG A 67 19.39 3.97 0.54
C ARG A 67 18.72 3.11 -0.53
N ASN A 68 17.46 2.76 -0.30
CA ASN A 68 16.70 1.91 -1.20
C ASN A 68 15.73 2.75 -2.03
N LEU A 69 16.05 2.94 -3.32
CA LEU A 69 15.20 3.60 -4.32
C LEU A 69 14.45 2.58 -5.20
N CYS A 70 14.44 1.29 -4.84
CA CYS A 70 13.64 0.32 -5.56
C CYS A 70 12.15 0.61 -5.36
N ASP A 71 11.38 0.36 -6.41
CA ASP A 71 9.93 0.43 -6.39
C ASP A 71 9.36 -0.67 -7.29
N GLU A 72 8.30 -1.31 -6.84
CA GLU A 72 7.60 -2.35 -7.59
C GLU A 72 7.17 -1.83 -8.97
N GLY A 73 7.22 -2.71 -9.97
CA GLY A 73 6.93 -2.36 -11.35
C GLY A 73 8.00 -1.53 -12.04
N ASN A 74 9.07 -1.07 -11.39
CA ASN A 74 10.16 -0.39 -12.09
C ASN A 74 10.81 -1.32 -13.14
N THR A 75 11.25 -0.71 -14.24
CA THR A 75 12.10 -1.34 -15.25
C THR A 75 13.39 -0.52 -15.40
N PRO A 76 14.40 -0.97 -16.18
CA PRO A 76 15.60 -0.18 -16.39
C PRO A 76 15.30 1.24 -16.90
N GLY A 77 14.30 1.40 -17.77
CA GLY A 77 13.91 2.67 -18.39
C GLY A 77 12.68 3.37 -17.79
N PHE A 78 11.77 2.67 -17.12
CA PHE A 78 10.49 3.24 -16.63
C PHE A 78 10.41 3.28 -15.10
N ARG A 79 10.20 4.47 -14.52
CA ARG A 79 10.13 4.75 -13.08
C ARG A 79 9.03 5.78 -12.78
N PRO A 80 7.77 5.40 -12.93
CA PRO A 80 6.66 6.33 -12.82
C PRO A 80 6.49 6.86 -11.39
N HIS A 81 6.03 8.10 -11.28
CA HIS A 81 5.67 8.71 -10.00
C HIS A 81 4.58 9.76 -10.23
N PRO A 82 3.49 9.78 -9.43
CA PRO A 82 2.34 10.68 -9.63
C PRO A 82 2.68 12.18 -9.53
N SER A 83 3.74 12.51 -8.79
CA SER A 83 4.26 13.88 -8.63
C SER A 83 5.50 14.21 -9.45
N ARG A 84 5.78 13.46 -10.51
CA ARG A 84 6.85 13.82 -11.45
C ARG A 84 6.23 14.09 -12.81
N GLU A 85 6.70 15.08 -13.56
CA GLU A 85 6.11 15.40 -14.85
C GLU A 85 6.21 14.23 -15.86
N GLN A 86 5.33 14.22 -16.87
CA GLN A 86 5.13 13.08 -17.77
C GLN A 86 6.40 12.66 -18.54
N GLU A 87 7.22 13.62 -18.97
CA GLU A 87 8.45 13.34 -19.71
C GLU A 87 9.63 12.97 -18.80
N GLU A 88 9.46 13.11 -17.48
CA GLU A 88 10.47 12.75 -16.48
C GLU A 88 10.19 11.38 -15.81
N GLN A 89 9.15 10.66 -16.24
CA GLN A 89 8.80 9.31 -15.75
C GLN A 89 9.86 8.25 -16.10
N TYR A 90 10.90 8.62 -16.86
CA TYR A 90 11.90 7.71 -17.39
C TYR A 90 13.24 7.86 -16.65
N ALA A 91 13.99 6.76 -16.55
CA ALA A 91 15.21 6.71 -15.76
C ALA A 91 16.39 7.50 -16.35
N PHE A 92 16.41 7.66 -17.67
CA PHE A 92 17.49 8.31 -18.43
C PHE A 92 16.98 8.87 -19.78
N PRO A 93 17.69 9.82 -20.41
CA PRO A 93 17.32 10.35 -21.72
C PRO A 93 17.20 9.26 -22.79
N GLY A 94 16.11 9.27 -23.56
CA GLY A 94 15.85 8.26 -24.62
C GLY A 94 15.26 6.94 -24.13
N ALA A 95 15.11 6.72 -22.82
CA ALA A 95 14.51 5.50 -22.27
C ALA A 95 13.09 5.23 -22.78
N LYS A 96 12.28 6.27 -23.04
CA LYS A 96 10.91 6.18 -23.58
C LYS A 96 10.82 5.34 -24.85
N ASP A 97 11.84 5.37 -25.70
CA ASP A 97 11.85 4.63 -26.97
C ASP A 97 12.20 3.15 -26.80
N LEU A 98 12.74 2.77 -25.64
CA LEU A 98 13.24 1.42 -25.34
C LEU A 98 12.29 0.60 -24.45
N ILE A 99 11.34 1.24 -23.78
CA ILE A 99 10.37 0.56 -22.90
C ILE A 99 9.25 -0.13 -23.69
N HIS A 100 8.50 -1.01 -23.02
CA HIS A 100 7.34 -1.67 -23.59
C HIS A 100 6.25 -0.65 -24.01
N GLU A 101 5.57 -0.90 -25.13
CA GLU A 101 4.58 0.04 -25.69
C GLU A 101 3.45 0.38 -24.71
N ASP A 102 2.95 -0.62 -23.99
CA ASP A 102 1.91 -0.45 -22.95
C ASP A 102 2.32 0.50 -21.80
N LEU A 103 3.61 0.79 -21.64
CA LEU A 103 4.13 1.71 -20.60
C LEU A 103 4.31 3.15 -21.09
N LYS A 104 4.16 3.41 -22.40
CA LYS A 104 4.28 4.76 -22.97
C LYS A 104 3.01 5.60 -22.82
N ALA A 105 1.98 5.05 -22.18
CA ALA A 105 0.71 5.72 -21.96
C ALA A 105 0.86 7.00 -21.12
N GLN A 106 0.04 8.01 -21.42
CA GLN A 106 0.03 9.25 -20.66
C GLN A 106 -0.92 9.14 -19.47
N THR A 107 -0.37 9.24 -18.26
CA THR A 107 -1.13 9.27 -17.01
C THR A 107 -1.35 10.69 -16.48
N LYS A 108 -0.76 11.71 -17.14
CA LYS A 108 -0.87 13.13 -16.77
C LYS A 108 -0.48 13.40 -15.29
N PRO A 109 0.65 12.85 -14.80
CA PRO A 109 1.16 13.21 -13.48
C PRO A 109 1.56 14.69 -13.46
N LYS A 110 1.62 15.27 -12.26
CA LYS A 110 2.00 16.67 -12.08
C LYS A 110 2.68 16.88 -10.73
N GLY A 111 3.86 17.49 -10.76
CA GLY A 111 4.61 17.79 -9.55
C GLY A 111 6.10 18.02 -9.79
N GLN A 112 6.85 18.06 -8.70
CA GLN A 112 8.27 18.40 -8.64
C GLN A 112 9.10 17.31 -7.94
N PHE A 113 8.63 16.05 -7.94
CA PHE A 113 9.36 14.94 -7.33
C PHE A 113 10.65 14.67 -8.13
N PRO A 114 11.83 14.58 -7.48
CA PRO A 114 13.11 14.50 -8.17
C PRO A 114 13.18 13.36 -9.18
N SER A 115 13.90 13.60 -10.29
CA SER A 115 14.13 12.58 -11.31
C SER A 115 14.97 11.41 -10.77
N PRO A 116 14.94 10.23 -11.40
CA PRO A 116 15.72 9.09 -10.91
C PRO A 116 17.23 9.33 -10.93
N SER A 117 17.75 10.12 -11.86
CA SER A 117 19.17 10.49 -11.90
C SER A 117 19.51 11.55 -10.84
N GLN A 118 18.58 12.48 -10.58
CA GLN A 118 18.76 13.47 -9.51
C GLN A 118 18.83 12.80 -8.14
N TRP A 119 17.97 11.82 -7.85
CA TRP A 119 18.06 11.03 -6.60
C TRP A 119 19.42 10.35 -6.43
N LEU A 120 20.01 9.81 -7.50
CA LEU A 120 21.35 9.20 -7.43
C LEU A 120 22.43 10.26 -7.10
N SER A 121 22.33 11.45 -7.69
CA SER A 121 23.24 12.56 -7.41
C SER A 121 23.10 13.12 -5.99
N ASP A 122 21.86 13.34 -5.54
CA ASP A 122 21.55 13.88 -4.21
C ASP A 122 21.97 12.93 -3.08
N LEU A 123 22.00 11.62 -3.36
CA LEU A 123 22.48 10.58 -2.44
C LEU A 123 23.97 10.24 -2.64
N HIS A 124 24.68 10.97 -3.51
CA HIS A 124 26.09 10.78 -3.78
C HIS A 124 26.48 9.33 -4.13
N ALA A 125 25.65 8.64 -4.93
CA ALA A 125 25.79 7.21 -5.14
C ALA A 125 27.19 6.80 -5.66
N GLU A 126 27.95 6.09 -4.83
CA GLU A 126 29.25 5.47 -5.17
C GLU A 126 29.09 4.00 -5.58
N VAL A 127 28.05 3.34 -5.05
CA VAL A 127 27.70 1.96 -5.40
C VAL A 127 26.23 1.89 -5.78
N ILE A 128 25.94 1.35 -6.96
CA ILE A 128 24.56 1.15 -7.44
C ILE A 128 24.28 -0.35 -7.61
N LEU A 129 23.29 -0.84 -6.87
CA LEU A 129 22.81 -2.22 -6.94
C LEU A 129 21.49 -2.27 -7.73
N CYS A 130 21.51 -2.91 -8.89
CA CYS A 130 20.43 -2.92 -9.87
C CYS A 130 19.60 -4.22 -9.81
N PHE A 131 18.30 -4.13 -9.50
CA PHE A 131 17.36 -5.25 -9.36
C PHE A 131 16.31 -5.24 -10.47
N PHE A 132 16.56 -5.89 -11.62
CA PHE A 132 15.66 -5.86 -12.77
C PHE A 132 15.35 -7.25 -13.32
N GLY A 133 14.50 -7.32 -14.36
CA GLY A 133 14.26 -8.53 -15.15
C GLY A 133 12.97 -9.27 -14.81
N PHE A 134 12.49 -9.20 -13.56
CA PHE A 134 11.27 -9.93 -13.15
C PHE A 134 10.05 -9.43 -13.93
N ASN A 135 9.74 -8.13 -13.83
CA ASN A 135 8.61 -7.52 -14.53
C ASN A 135 8.67 -7.74 -16.04
N SER A 136 9.82 -7.45 -16.65
CA SER A 136 9.99 -7.55 -18.10
C SER A 136 9.85 -8.99 -18.60
N SER A 137 10.09 -10.01 -17.77
CA SER A 137 9.95 -11.42 -18.16
C SER A 137 8.52 -11.82 -18.53
N PHE A 138 7.52 -11.08 -18.05
CA PHE A 138 6.12 -11.30 -18.38
C PHE A 138 5.74 -10.80 -19.78
N ASP A 139 6.58 -9.97 -20.41
CA ASP A 139 6.40 -9.56 -21.81
C ASP A 139 6.62 -10.73 -22.80
N GLY A 140 7.27 -11.80 -22.33
CA GLY A 140 7.47 -13.04 -23.09
C GLY A 140 8.71 -13.07 -23.99
N PRO A 141 9.02 -14.22 -24.61
CA PRO A 141 10.28 -14.44 -25.31
C PRO A 141 10.54 -13.49 -26.48
N GLY A 142 9.50 -12.98 -27.14
CA GLY A 142 9.64 -12.02 -28.25
C GLY A 142 10.19 -10.65 -27.83
N GLN A 143 10.12 -10.31 -26.55
CA GLN A 143 10.47 -8.98 -26.03
C GLN A 143 11.85 -8.95 -25.35
N VAL A 144 12.58 -10.07 -25.33
CA VAL A 144 13.93 -10.17 -24.75
C VAL A 144 14.90 -9.20 -25.42
N GLY A 145 14.85 -9.06 -26.74
CA GLY A 145 15.72 -8.14 -27.49
C GLY A 145 15.48 -6.66 -27.16
N ARG A 146 14.21 -6.28 -26.93
CA ARG A 146 13.85 -4.92 -26.46
C ARG A 146 14.42 -4.67 -25.07
N PHE A 147 14.16 -5.59 -24.12
CA PHE A 147 14.66 -5.50 -22.76
C PHE A 147 16.20 -5.42 -22.72
N LYS A 148 16.90 -6.19 -23.57
CA LYS A 148 18.37 -6.15 -23.67
C LYS A 148 18.87 -4.74 -24.02
N LYS A 149 18.23 -4.08 -24.99
CA LYS A 149 18.55 -2.70 -25.41
C LYS A 149 18.23 -1.69 -24.31
N GLU A 150 17.09 -1.82 -23.64
CA GLU A 150 16.68 -0.98 -22.51
C GLU A 150 17.71 -1.05 -21.37
N LEU A 151 18.10 -2.27 -20.97
CA LEU A 151 19.06 -2.51 -19.91
C LEU A 151 20.47 -2.04 -20.28
N ASP A 152 20.93 -2.31 -21.51
CA ASP A 152 22.24 -1.86 -22.02
C ASP A 152 22.36 -0.34 -21.98
N ALA A 153 21.34 0.38 -22.47
CA ALA A 153 21.31 1.83 -22.42
C ALA A 153 21.33 2.36 -20.98
N TYR A 154 20.63 1.69 -20.05
CA TYR A 154 20.65 2.08 -18.65
C TYR A 154 22.02 1.89 -17.98
N LEU A 155 22.69 0.76 -18.21
CA LEU A 155 24.03 0.53 -17.66
C LEU A 155 25.03 1.55 -18.21
N LYS A 156 24.95 1.88 -19.51
CA LYS A 156 25.77 2.93 -20.12
C LYS A 156 25.51 4.30 -19.52
N HIS A 157 24.24 4.64 -19.26
CA HIS A 157 23.88 5.88 -18.56
C HIS A 157 24.54 5.95 -17.19
N LEU A 158 24.43 4.89 -16.38
CA LEU A 158 25.06 4.84 -15.05
C LEU A 158 26.59 4.98 -15.10
N SER A 159 27.24 4.45 -16.14
CA SER A 159 28.70 4.56 -16.31
C SER A 159 29.14 5.84 -17.02
N SER A 160 28.21 6.71 -17.45
CA SER A 160 28.54 7.89 -18.25
C SER A 160 28.95 9.11 -17.44
N MET A 161 28.61 9.15 -16.15
CA MET A 161 28.86 10.29 -15.27
C MET A 161 29.02 9.85 -13.80
N PRO A 162 29.74 10.63 -12.97
CA PRO A 162 29.69 10.47 -11.54
C PRO A 162 28.33 10.92 -10.98
N PHE A 163 27.86 10.23 -9.94
CA PHE A 163 26.71 10.68 -9.13
C PHE A 163 27.18 11.16 -7.75
N GLY A 164 28.20 10.51 -7.17
CA GLY A 164 28.99 11.03 -6.06
C GLY A 164 30.28 11.70 -6.53
N VAL A 165 31.39 11.34 -5.89
CA VAL A 165 32.76 11.73 -6.22
C VAL A 165 33.25 11.00 -7.47
N SER A 166 32.90 9.72 -7.62
CA SER A 166 33.37 8.87 -8.72
C SER A 166 32.25 8.30 -9.57
N THR A 167 32.59 7.74 -10.75
CA THR A 167 31.65 6.92 -11.50
C THR A 167 31.31 5.67 -10.67
N PRO A 168 30.03 5.38 -10.42
CA PRO A 168 29.66 4.36 -9.44
C PRO A 168 30.14 2.96 -9.83
N GLN A 169 30.48 2.16 -8.81
CA GLN A 169 30.58 0.71 -8.97
C GLN A 169 29.17 0.13 -9.13
N ILE A 170 28.95 -0.68 -10.17
CA ILE A 170 27.62 -1.21 -10.49
C ILE A 170 27.60 -2.73 -10.34
N ALA A 171 26.57 -3.25 -9.68
CA ALA A 171 26.20 -4.67 -9.73
C ALA A 171 24.79 -4.82 -10.29
N LEU A 172 24.62 -5.74 -11.24
CA LEU A 172 23.34 -6.17 -11.78
C LEU A 172 22.95 -7.51 -11.16
N LEU A 173 21.80 -7.54 -10.49
CA LEU A 173 21.30 -8.69 -9.78
C LEU A 173 20.10 -9.27 -10.53
N SER A 174 20.17 -10.56 -10.88
CA SER A 174 19.05 -11.25 -11.49
C SER A 174 17.92 -11.47 -10.49
N PRO A 175 16.66 -11.64 -10.92
CA PRO A 175 15.58 -12.12 -10.06
C PRO A 175 15.87 -13.53 -9.53
N THR A 176 15.20 -13.91 -8.45
CA THR A 176 15.10 -15.29 -7.99
C THR A 176 14.09 -16.07 -8.84
N ALA A 177 14.19 -17.40 -8.85
CA ALA A 177 13.23 -18.26 -9.51
C ALA A 177 11.88 -18.23 -8.78
N VAL A 178 10.79 -18.48 -9.51
CA VAL A 178 9.45 -18.66 -8.93
C VAL A 178 9.37 -20.05 -8.29
N GLU A 179 9.11 -20.08 -6.98
CA GLU A 179 8.82 -21.26 -6.17
C GLU A 179 7.48 -21.87 -6.60
N ALA A 180 7.42 -23.21 -6.66
CA ALA A 180 6.17 -23.92 -6.87
C ALA A 180 5.40 -24.00 -5.55
N ILE A 181 4.19 -23.45 -5.55
CA ILE A 181 3.26 -23.48 -4.42
C ILE A 181 1.97 -24.18 -4.87
N PRO A 182 1.64 -25.37 -4.34
CA PRO A 182 0.41 -26.07 -4.69
C PRO A 182 -0.83 -25.18 -4.56
N GLY A 183 -1.64 -25.11 -5.61
CA GLY A 183 -2.85 -24.27 -5.68
C GLY A 183 -2.61 -22.79 -6.03
N ILE A 184 -1.36 -22.33 -6.05
CA ILE A 184 -1.00 -20.92 -6.33
C ILE A 184 -0.10 -20.82 -7.57
N THR A 185 1.09 -21.46 -7.57
CA THR A 185 2.07 -21.41 -8.68
C THR A 185 2.65 -22.78 -9.01
N ASP A 186 2.84 -23.08 -10.31
CA ASP A 186 3.61 -24.25 -10.75
C ASP A 186 5.11 -23.99 -10.94
N GLY A 187 5.50 -22.70 -10.96
CA GLY A 187 6.86 -22.21 -11.20
C GLY A 187 7.39 -22.44 -12.62
N LYS A 188 6.90 -23.43 -13.37
CA LYS A 188 7.48 -23.86 -14.65
C LYS A 188 7.34 -22.80 -15.73
N ARG A 189 6.13 -22.25 -15.90
CA ARG A 189 5.86 -21.28 -16.98
C ARG A 189 6.64 -19.99 -16.77
N GLN A 190 6.57 -19.44 -15.57
CA GLN A 190 7.27 -18.21 -15.18
C GLN A 190 8.78 -18.39 -15.32
N ASN A 191 9.33 -19.48 -14.79
CA ASN A 191 10.77 -19.73 -14.83
C ASN A 191 11.31 -19.93 -16.25
N ARG A 192 10.52 -20.50 -17.17
CA ARG A 192 10.91 -20.62 -18.59
C ARG A 192 11.15 -19.26 -19.24
N ASN A 193 10.28 -18.29 -18.98
CA ASN A 193 10.48 -16.94 -19.51
C ASN A 193 11.58 -16.21 -18.74
N LEU A 194 11.53 -16.27 -17.41
CA LEU A 194 12.47 -15.59 -16.53
C LEU A 194 13.93 -15.97 -16.83
N SER A 195 14.21 -17.25 -17.11
CA SER A 195 15.57 -17.68 -17.47
C SER A 195 16.12 -17.02 -18.74
N LEU A 196 15.27 -16.69 -19.71
CA LEU A 196 15.70 -15.96 -20.92
C LEU A 196 16.12 -14.53 -20.60
N TYR A 197 15.41 -13.88 -19.69
CA TYR A 197 15.72 -12.52 -19.26
C TYR A 197 16.96 -12.50 -18.36
N VAL A 198 17.12 -13.49 -17.47
CA VAL A 198 18.35 -13.69 -16.68
C VAL A 198 19.57 -13.87 -17.59
N GLN A 199 19.45 -14.66 -18.66
CA GLN A 199 20.50 -14.81 -19.66
C GLN A 199 20.81 -13.49 -20.38
N ALA A 200 19.79 -12.75 -20.81
CA ALA A 200 19.98 -11.44 -21.43
C ALA A 200 20.66 -10.44 -20.48
N MET A 201 20.30 -10.46 -19.19
CA MET A 201 20.97 -9.65 -18.17
C MET A 201 22.45 -10.00 -18.04
N ARG A 202 22.78 -11.29 -17.99
CA ARG A 202 24.18 -11.77 -17.92
C ARG A 202 25.01 -11.27 -19.10
N GLU A 203 24.49 -11.45 -20.32
CA GLU A 203 25.17 -11.00 -21.55
C GLU A 203 25.34 -9.47 -21.60
N THR A 204 24.31 -8.72 -21.19
CA THR A 204 24.39 -7.25 -21.15
C THR A 204 25.37 -6.76 -20.10
N ALA A 205 25.41 -7.40 -18.94
CA ALA A 205 26.37 -7.09 -17.88
C ALA A 205 27.82 -7.36 -18.33
N GLU A 206 28.07 -8.50 -18.97
CA GLU A 206 29.38 -8.82 -19.55
C GLU A 206 29.81 -7.80 -20.61
N ALA A 207 28.90 -7.45 -21.54
CA ALA A 207 29.16 -6.46 -22.58
C ALA A 207 29.47 -5.05 -22.03
N ASN A 208 28.86 -4.69 -20.90
CA ASN A 208 29.08 -3.40 -20.25
C ASN A 208 30.18 -3.45 -19.18
N LYS A 209 30.80 -4.61 -18.95
CA LYS A 209 31.71 -4.83 -17.82
C LYS A 209 31.05 -4.32 -16.53
N VAL A 210 29.89 -4.86 -16.18
CA VAL A 210 29.16 -4.68 -14.91
C VAL A 210 29.04 -5.99 -14.15
N LEU A 211 29.27 -6.01 -12.82
CA LEU A 211 29.24 -7.24 -12.03
C LEU A 211 27.84 -7.87 -12.12
N PHE A 212 27.75 -9.13 -12.54
CA PHE A 212 26.48 -9.86 -12.58
C PHE A 212 26.37 -10.86 -11.43
N VAL A 213 25.28 -10.79 -10.67
CA VAL A 213 24.95 -11.76 -9.62
C VAL A 213 23.70 -12.55 -10.01
N ASP A 214 23.88 -13.85 -10.21
CA ASP A 214 22.80 -14.79 -10.52
C ASP A 214 22.08 -15.25 -9.24
N CYS A 215 20.90 -14.71 -8.99
CA CYS A 215 20.03 -15.15 -7.90
C CYS A 215 19.07 -16.27 -8.35
N PHE A 216 18.89 -16.48 -9.65
CA PHE A 216 17.91 -17.40 -10.21
C PHE A 216 18.31 -18.84 -9.93
N ILE A 217 19.51 -19.26 -10.35
CA ILE A 217 19.95 -20.66 -10.21
C ILE A 217 20.07 -21.08 -8.74
N PRO A 218 20.69 -20.29 -7.84
CA PRO A 218 20.80 -20.67 -6.43
C PRO A 218 19.45 -20.80 -5.74
N SER A 219 18.49 -19.92 -6.06
CA SER A 219 17.17 -19.94 -5.43
C SER A 219 16.38 -21.22 -5.73
N GLN A 220 16.56 -21.84 -6.89
CA GLN A 220 15.92 -23.13 -7.19
C GLN A 220 16.30 -24.21 -6.17
N LYS A 221 17.60 -24.27 -5.80
CA LYS A 221 18.08 -25.18 -4.76
C LYS A 221 17.58 -24.80 -3.37
N TRP A 222 17.30 -23.52 -3.13
CA TRP A 222 16.80 -23.08 -1.83
C TRP A 222 15.44 -23.65 -1.51
N TYR A 223 14.59 -23.82 -2.51
CA TYR A 223 13.21 -24.31 -2.37
C TYR A 223 13.13 -25.82 -2.10
N GLU A 224 14.26 -26.54 -2.18
CA GLU A 224 14.34 -27.97 -1.88
C GLU A 224 14.49 -28.25 -0.36
N ASP A 225 14.65 -27.22 0.48
CA ASP A 225 14.90 -27.38 1.92
C ASP A 225 13.65 -27.63 2.79
N GLY A 226 12.48 -27.77 2.16
CA GLY A 226 11.20 -28.07 2.81
C GLY A 226 10.55 -26.88 3.54
N LYS A 227 11.12 -25.68 3.47
CA LYS A 227 10.54 -24.45 4.04
C LYS A 227 9.91 -23.59 2.96
N ARG A 228 8.89 -22.82 3.34
CA ARG A 228 8.29 -21.81 2.45
C ARG A 228 9.20 -20.57 2.40
N HIS A 229 9.63 -20.18 1.21
CA HIS A 229 10.49 -18.99 1.02
C HIS A 229 9.74 -17.78 0.50
N THR A 230 8.59 -18.01 -0.14
CA THR A 230 7.79 -16.98 -0.78
C THR A 230 6.35 -16.94 -0.25
N VAL A 231 5.68 -15.81 -0.45
CA VAL A 231 4.26 -15.61 -0.12
C VAL A 231 3.36 -16.21 -1.20
N ASP A 232 3.67 -15.95 -2.47
CA ASP A 232 2.85 -16.29 -3.63
C ASP A 232 3.60 -17.11 -4.70
N GLY A 233 4.83 -17.52 -4.41
CA GLY A 233 5.74 -18.17 -5.36
C GLY A 233 6.88 -17.26 -5.82
N ALA A 234 6.69 -15.94 -5.86
CA ALA A 234 7.72 -15.00 -6.32
C ALA A 234 8.17 -14.03 -5.23
N LEU A 235 7.22 -13.48 -4.47
CA LEU A 235 7.51 -12.50 -3.44
C LEU A 235 8.07 -13.18 -2.21
N TYR A 236 9.31 -12.87 -1.82
CA TYR A 236 9.93 -13.50 -0.66
C TYR A 236 9.22 -13.09 0.64
N ASN A 237 9.11 -14.05 1.56
CA ASN A 237 8.75 -13.81 2.96
C ASN A 237 10.02 -13.50 3.78
N ALA A 238 9.89 -13.33 5.10
CA ALA A 238 11.03 -13.03 5.97
C ALA A 238 12.14 -14.10 5.91
N HIS A 239 11.78 -15.38 5.77
CA HIS A 239 12.75 -16.47 5.65
C HIS A 239 13.53 -16.40 4.33
N GLY A 240 12.83 -16.23 3.21
CA GLY A 240 13.43 -16.06 1.89
C GLY A 240 14.37 -14.87 1.84
N TYR A 241 13.96 -13.72 2.38
CA TYR A 241 14.82 -12.52 2.43
C TYR A 241 16.06 -12.69 3.29
N ARG A 242 16.00 -13.45 4.38
CA ARG A 242 17.19 -13.75 5.20
C ARG A 242 18.21 -14.58 4.42
N LYS A 243 17.73 -15.55 3.64
CA LYS A 243 18.58 -16.41 2.79
C LYS A 243 19.19 -15.61 1.64
N LEU A 244 18.37 -14.79 0.97
CA LEU A 244 18.80 -13.88 -0.10
C LEU A 244 19.85 -12.88 0.39
N ALA A 245 19.61 -12.23 1.53
CA ALA A 245 20.50 -11.24 2.10
C ALA A 245 21.95 -11.76 2.24
N LYS A 246 22.11 -12.93 2.87
CA LYS A 246 23.42 -13.56 3.03
C LYS A 246 24.08 -13.87 1.68
N PHE A 247 23.33 -14.49 0.77
CA PHE A 247 23.83 -14.84 -0.57
C PHE A 247 24.30 -13.60 -1.35
N LEU A 248 23.49 -12.53 -1.34
CA LEU A 248 23.79 -11.29 -2.05
C LEU A 248 25.05 -10.64 -1.49
N THR A 249 25.15 -10.45 -0.17
CA THR A 249 26.32 -9.81 0.41
C THR A 249 27.60 -10.60 0.13
N ASP A 250 27.54 -11.93 0.24
CA ASP A 250 28.68 -12.81 -0.06
C ASP A 250 29.04 -12.81 -1.56
N SER A 251 28.09 -12.52 -2.46
CA SER A 251 28.32 -12.51 -3.91
C SER A 251 28.76 -11.16 -4.45
N ILE A 252 28.25 -10.06 -3.89
CA ILE A 252 28.50 -8.70 -4.38
C ILE A 252 29.82 -8.16 -3.84
N PHE A 253 30.10 -8.34 -2.55
CA PHE A 253 31.14 -7.57 -1.86
C PHE A 253 32.36 -8.42 -1.50
N THR A 254 33.53 -7.79 -1.56
CA THR A 254 34.75 -8.30 -0.92
C THR A 254 34.68 -7.93 0.56
N ALA A 255 34.09 -8.81 1.38
CA ALA A 255 33.70 -8.48 2.74
C ALA A 255 34.27 -9.46 3.79
N SER A 256 34.39 -9.00 5.03
CA SER A 256 34.83 -9.81 6.16
C SER A 256 33.68 -10.71 6.68
N LYS A 257 33.97 -11.58 7.66
CA LYS A 257 32.91 -12.35 8.34
C LYS A 257 31.98 -11.40 9.10
N PRO A 258 30.65 -11.68 9.15
CA PRO A 258 29.72 -10.82 9.86
C PRO A 258 30.00 -10.79 11.37
N LYS A 259 29.85 -9.61 11.98
CA LYS A 259 29.90 -9.43 13.44
C LYS A 259 28.60 -9.87 14.11
N ASP A 260 28.33 -11.17 14.14
CA ASP A 260 27.03 -11.73 14.56
C ASP A 260 26.61 -11.34 15.99
N SER A 261 27.54 -11.01 16.89
CA SER A 261 27.26 -10.62 18.27
C SER A 261 26.37 -9.38 18.42
N VAL A 262 26.30 -8.51 17.41
CA VAL A 262 25.48 -7.28 17.41
C VAL A 262 24.32 -7.31 16.40
N ARG A 263 24.09 -8.45 15.75
CA ARG A 263 23.13 -8.59 14.65
C ARG A 263 21.72 -8.12 15.00
N ALA A 264 21.18 -8.55 16.15
CA ALA A 264 19.83 -8.19 16.54
C ALA A 264 19.68 -6.68 16.75
N SER A 265 20.65 -6.05 17.43
CA SER A 265 20.65 -4.60 17.66
C SER A 265 20.83 -3.81 16.37
N VAL A 266 21.72 -4.23 15.47
CA VAL A 266 21.90 -3.62 14.16
C VAL A 266 20.65 -3.77 13.30
N HIS A 267 20.03 -4.95 13.29
CA HIS A 267 18.78 -5.18 12.55
C HIS A 267 17.65 -4.28 13.03
N LYS A 268 17.48 -4.14 14.36
CA LYS A 268 16.52 -3.20 14.94
C LYS A 268 16.79 -1.76 14.49
N ALA A 269 18.04 -1.32 14.55
CA ALA A 269 18.42 0.04 14.14
C ALA A 269 18.24 0.27 12.62
N VAL A 270 18.48 -0.75 11.79
CA VAL A 270 18.19 -0.71 10.34
C VAL A 270 16.69 -0.56 10.08
N MET A 271 15.84 -1.31 10.79
CA MET A 271 14.38 -1.19 10.64
C MET A 271 13.89 0.21 11.03
N ASP A 272 14.42 0.78 12.12
CA ASP A 272 14.13 2.16 12.55
C ASP A 272 14.55 3.18 11.47
N LYS A 273 15.78 3.07 10.95
CA LYS A 273 16.27 3.91 9.85
C LYS A 273 15.39 3.81 8.60
N ASN A 274 14.97 2.59 8.26
CA ASN A 274 14.18 2.32 7.07
C ASN A 274 12.77 2.94 7.13
N TYR A 275 12.20 3.07 8.33
CA TYR A 275 10.94 3.81 8.51
C TYR A 275 11.09 5.28 8.09
N PHE A 276 12.13 5.98 8.56
CA PHE A 276 12.35 7.39 8.21
C PHE A 276 12.77 7.56 6.74
N TRP A 277 13.55 6.63 6.20
CA TRP A 277 13.88 6.65 4.78
C TRP A 277 12.63 6.50 3.89
N LEU A 278 11.70 5.60 4.23
CA LEU A 278 10.42 5.50 3.53
C LEU A 278 9.62 6.80 3.62
N ASN A 279 9.60 7.46 4.77
CA ASN A 279 8.91 8.74 4.96
C ASN A 279 9.62 9.95 4.31
N ASP A 280 10.80 9.78 3.68
CA ASP A 280 11.43 10.78 2.79
C ASP A 280 11.17 10.40 1.33
N TYR A 281 11.62 9.21 0.92
CA TYR A 281 11.57 8.80 -0.49
C TYR A 281 10.15 8.48 -0.99
N LYS A 282 9.31 7.89 -0.15
CA LYS A 282 7.92 7.49 -0.43
C LYS A 282 6.97 8.04 0.64
N VAL A 283 7.12 9.33 0.93
CA VAL A 283 6.33 10.00 1.95
C VAL A 283 4.82 9.83 1.68
N PRO A 284 4.03 9.28 2.64
CA PRO A 284 2.58 9.27 2.53
C PRO A 284 2.06 10.70 2.34
N ASN A 285 0.95 10.89 1.61
CA ASN A 285 0.50 12.23 1.20
C ASN A 285 1.54 13.05 0.41
N GLY A 286 2.45 12.39 -0.30
CA GLY A 286 3.40 13.05 -1.21
C GLY A 286 2.75 14.01 -2.21
N VAL A 287 1.44 13.93 -2.46
CA VAL A 287 0.70 14.89 -3.30
C VAL A 287 0.74 16.31 -2.74
N HIS A 288 0.88 16.45 -1.42
CA HIS A 288 1.02 17.72 -0.72
C HIS A 288 2.48 18.16 -0.53
N VAL A 289 3.44 17.23 -0.71
CA VAL A 289 4.87 17.49 -0.58
C VAL A 289 5.47 17.87 -1.93
N TYR A 290 5.19 17.07 -2.95
CA TYR A 290 5.77 17.17 -4.29
C TYR A 290 4.72 17.38 -5.38
N GLY A 291 3.44 17.23 -5.08
CA GLY A 291 2.41 17.10 -6.11
C GLY A 291 1.55 18.30 -6.37
N ARG A 292 0.50 18.04 -7.15
CA ARG A 292 -0.51 19.04 -7.53
C ARG A 292 -1.32 19.62 -6.36
N ARG A 293 -1.19 19.10 -5.13
CA ARG A 293 -1.79 19.66 -3.90
C ARG A 293 -0.76 20.34 -3.00
N TYR A 294 0.45 20.61 -3.51
CA TYR A 294 1.48 21.37 -2.81
C TYR A 294 0.97 22.75 -2.38
N ASN A 295 0.37 23.51 -3.29
CA ASN A 295 -0.17 24.83 -2.96
C ASN A 295 -1.64 24.77 -2.45
N PRO A 296 -2.03 25.63 -1.49
CA PRO A 296 -1.22 26.71 -0.89
C PRO A 296 -0.50 26.32 0.41
N TYR A 297 -0.86 25.19 1.04
CA TYR A 297 -0.46 24.89 2.41
C TYR A 297 0.83 24.10 2.54
N GLY A 298 1.19 23.29 1.54
CA GLY A 298 2.38 22.46 1.60
C GLY A 298 3.69 23.21 1.90
N PRO A 299 3.95 24.39 1.29
CA PRO A 299 5.12 25.22 1.63
C PRO A 299 5.25 25.63 3.10
N GLN A 300 4.17 25.57 3.89
CA GLN A 300 4.19 26.06 5.28
C GLN A 300 4.88 25.09 6.25
N ASN A 301 4.89 23.78 5.95
CA ASN A 301 5.37 22.76 6.89
C ASN A 301 6.22 21.67 6.21
N TYR A 302 5.82 21.16 5.04
CA TYR A 302 6.46 19.97 4.47
C TYR A 302 7.94 20.12 4.11
N PRO A 303 8.46 21.26 3.62
CA PRO A 303 9.89 21.42 3.42
C PRO A 303 10.71 21.18 4.70
N PHE A 304 10.23 21.71 5.84
CA PHE A 304 10.86 21.55 7.16
C PHE A 304 10.70 20.12 7.70
N GLU A 305 9.55 19.47 7.44
CA GLU A 305 9.35 18.07 7.81
C GLU A 305 10.26 17.13 7.03
N ILE A 306 10.49 17.37 5.74
CA ILE A 306 11.44 16.58 4.93
C ILE A 306 12.88 16.79 5.42
N GLU A 307 13.28 18.03 5.70
CA GLU A 307 14.58 18.32 6.30
C GLU A 307 14.79 17.57 7.61
N LYS A 308 13.83 17.68 8.54
CA LYS A 308 13.88 16.96 9.83
C LYS A 308 13.88 15.44 9.66
N THR A 309 13.14 14.90 8.70
CA THR A 309 13.12 13.45 8.39
C THR A 309 14.49 12.96 7.92
N ARG A 310 15.21 13.77 7.13
CA ARG A 310 16.57 13.46 6.68
C ARG A 310 17.57 13.50 7.84
N GLU A 311 17.47 14.48 8.73
CA GLU A 311 18.29 14.53 9.96
C GLU A 311 18.05 13.31 10.85
N TYR A 312 16.78 12.91 11.04
CA TYR A 312 16.42 11.68 11.76
C TYR A 312 17.07 10.46 11.12
N THR A 313 17.01 10.35 9.79
CA THR A 313 17.64 9.24 9.04
C THR A 313 19.16 9.20 9.28
N VAL A 314 19.84 10.36 9.22
CA VAL A 314 21.29 10.47 9.49
C VAL A 314 21.63 10.08 10.93
N ASN A 315 20.82 10.49 11.92
CA ASN A 315 21.02 10.09 13.32
C ASN A 315 20.95 8.55 13.47
N ARG A 316 20.07 7.87 12.73
CA ARG A 316 20.00 6.40 12.76
C ARG A 316 21.20 5.75 12.07
N ASP A 317 21.70 6.31 10.97
CA ASP A 317 22.95 5.82 10.36
C ASP A 317 24.10 5.87 11.39
N GLN A 318 24.25 6.99 12.12
CA GLN A 318 25.24 7.14 13.19
C GLN A 318 25.03 6.15 14.34
N ALA A 319 23.77 5.89 14.73
CA ALA A 319 23.43 4.89 15.74
C ALA A 319 23.82 3.46 15.31
N ILE A 320 23.62 3.12 14.03
CA ILE A 320 24.08 1.85 13.45
C ILE A 320 25.61 1.76 13.54
N TRP A 321 26.34 2.81 13.13
CA TRP A 321 27.81 2.82 13.18
C TRP A 321 28.35 2.68 14.62
N ALA A 322 27.76 3.39 15.58
CA ALA A 322 28.11 3.26 17.00
C ALA A 322 27.87 1.83 17.50
N THR A 323 26.71 1.24 17.17
CA THR A 323 26.35 -0.14 17.54
C THR A 323 27.35 -1.15 16.97
N LEU A 324 27.74 -1.00 15.70
CA LEU A 324 28.76 -1.84 15.06
C LEU A 324 30.12 -1.76 15.78
N GLN A 325 30.46 -0.60 16.31
CA GLN A 325 31.69 -0.37 17.07
C GLN A 325 31.56 -0.75 18.57
N GLY A 326 30.40 -1.23 19.03
CA GLY A 326 30.16 -1.56 20.43
C GLY A 326 30.03 -0.34 21.35
N LYS A 327 29.69 0.83 20.77
CA LYS A 327 29.48 2.09 21.49
C LYS A 327 27.99 2.35 21.66
N SER A 328 27.62 3.07 22.71
CA SER A 328 26.27 3.63 22.87
C SER A 328 26.09 4.87 21.99
N PHE A 329 24.88 5.10 21.51
CA PHE A 329 24.48 6.33 20.82
C PHE A 329 23.23 6.88 21.49
N ASP A 330 23.26 8.14 21.91
CA ASP A 330 22.10 8.81 22.49
C ASP A 330 21.20 9.33 21.35
N LEU A 331 20.35 8.44 20.84
CA LEU A 331 19.47 8.74 19.72
C LEU A 331 18.45 9.83 20.10
N ALA A 332 17.89 9.78 21.30
CA ALA A 332 16.93 10.77 21.78
C ALA A 332 17.57 12.16 21.89
N GLY A 333 18.79 12.24 22.44
CA GLY A 333 19.54 13.50 22.52
C GLY A 333 20.03 14.02 21.16
N ALA A 334 20.25 13.15 20.17
CA ALA A 334 20.52 13.55 18.79
C ALA A 334 19.25 14.09 18.10
N ASP A 335 18.12 13.40 18.28
CA ASP A 335 16.83 13.82 17.72
C ASP A 335 16.34 15.14 18.32
N ALA A 336 16.61 15.38 19.61
CA ALA A 336 16.27 16.65 20.27
C ALA A 336 17.07 17.85 19.71
N LYS A 337 18.12 17.63 18.91
CA LYS A 337 18.93 18.68 18.27
C LYS A 337 18.61 18.88 16.79
N THR A 338 17.65 18.14 16.26
CA THR A 338 17.16 18.30 14.89
C THR A 338 16.42 19.62 14.73
N SER A 339 16.28 20.06 13.49
CA SER A 339 15.61 21.31 13.12
C SER A 339 14.19 21.39 13.67
N ASP A 340 13.80 22.56 14.16
CA ASP A 340 12.45 22.81 14.67
C ASP A 340 11.44 22.89 13.53
N LEU A 341 10.22 22.42 13.79
CA LEU A 341 9.12 22.55 12.84
C LEU A 341 8.36 23.86 13.08
N PRO A 342 8.02 24.62 12.03
CA PRO A 342 7.25 25.85 12.21
C PRO A 342 5.87 25.57 12.77
N GLU A 343 5.35 26.51 13.55
CA GLU A 343 3.93 26.52 13.92
C GLU A 343 3.06 26.77 12.69
N VAL A 344 1.99 25.99 12.57
CA VAL A 344 1.02 26.15 11.48
C VAL A 344 -0.19 26.90 12.05
N PRO A 345 -0.43 28.15 11.61
CA PRO A 345 -1.59 28.90 12.07
C PRO A 345 -2.87 28.24 11.56
N THR A 346 -3.90 28.21 12.40
CA THR A 346 -5.21 27.75 11.94
C THR A 346 -5.85 28.77 10.99
N ASN A 347 -6.52 28.26 9.96
CA ASN A 347 -7.41 29.07 9.13
C ASN A 347 -8.89 28.68 9.32
N TYR A 348 -9.19 27.94 10.40
CA TYR A 348 -10.54 27.62 10.79
C TYR A 348 -11.36 28.90 10.99
N LEU A 349 -12.58 28.88 10.44
CA LEU A 349 -13.62 29.86 10.70
C LEU A 349 -14.87 29.11 11.19
N PRO A 350 -15.58 29.64 12.21
CA PRO A 350 -16.84 29.07 12.67
C PRO A 350 -17.85 28.89 11.54
N PRO A 351 -18.68 27.84 11.60
CA PRO A 351 -19.62 27.56 10.54
C PRO A 351 -20.67 28.67 10.37
N THR A 352 -20.87 29.07 9.11
CA THR A 352 -22.01 29.90 8.65
C THR A 352 -22.91 29.06 7.74
N LYS A 353 -24.02 29.63 7.25
CA LYS A 353 -25.05 28.93 6.43
C LYS A 353 -24.51 28.16 5.20
N ASN A 354 -23.29 28.40 4.75
CA ASN A 354 -22.64 27.71 3.62
C ASN A 354 -21.24 27.15 3.96
N SER A 355 -20.85 27.09 5.23
CA SER A 355 -19.55 26.54 5.64
C SER A 355 -19.55 25.02 5.53
N LYS A 356 -18.38 24.45 5.20
CA LYS A 356 -18.13 23.00 5.25
C LYS A 356 -17.49 22.56 6.57
N ASN A 357 -17.17 23.51 7.44
CA ASN A 357 -16.53 23.23 8.72
C ASN A 357 -17.59 22.76 9.72
N GLY A 358 -17.17 21.86 10.60
CA GLY A 358 -17.86 21.59 11.85
C GLY A 358 -17.50 22.60 12.93
N LEU A 359 -17.82 22.25 14.18
CA LEU A 359 -17.45 22.97 15.40
C LEU A 359 -16.20 22.32 16.00
N VAL A 360 -15.27 23.15 16.49
CA VAL A 360 -14.10 22.65 17.23
C VAL A 360 -14.46 22.13 18.63
N GLU A 361 -15.64 22.48 19.14
CA GLU A 361 -16.23 21.90 20.33
C GLU A 361 -17.17 20.74 19.93
N TYR A 362 -16.77 19.52 20.25
CA TYR A 362 -17.52 18.32 19.88
C TYR A 362 -18.68 18.08 20.86
N THR A 363 -19.88 17.86 20.31
CA THR A 363 -21.07 17.51 21.10
C THR A 363 -20.90 16.09 21.64
N PRO A 364 -21.01 15.81 22.94
CA PRO A 364 -20.89 14.45 23.48
C PRO A 364 -21.86 13.45 22.84
N GLY A 365 -21.45 12.19 22.67
CA GLY A 365 -22.21 11.14 21.99
C GLY A 365 -23.71 11.07 22.34
N PRO A 366 -24.10 10.97 23.62
CA PRO A 366 -25.52 10.92 24.02
C PRO A 366 -26.34 12.14 23.58
N GLN A 367 -25.72 13.32 23.51
CA GLN A 367 -26.37 14.56 23.06
C GLN A 367 -26.35 14.69 21.53
N ALA A 368 -25.34 14.15 20.87
CA ALA A 368 -25.26 14.13 19.41
C ALA A 368 -26.30 13.19 18.81
N GLN A 369 -26.55 12.03 19.44
CA GLN A 369 -27.61 11.10 19.01
C GLN A 369 -28.98 11.78 18.91
N THR A 370 -29.33 12.68 19.86
CA THR A 370 -30.63 13.38 19.84
C THR A 370 -30.77 14.38 18.70
N LYS A 371 -29.67 14.67 17.99
CA LYS A 371 -29.65 15.53 16.79
C LYS A 371 -29.85 14.74 15.49
N ILE A 372 -29.95 13.42 15.57
CA ILE A 372 -30.18 12.55 14.40
C ILE A 372 -31.68 12.30 14.25
N GLU A 373 -32.21 12.77 13.14
CA GLU A 373 -33.57 12.48 12.69
C GLU A 373 -33.53 11.21 11.81
N VAL A 374 -34.52 10.35 11.94
CA VAL A 374 -34.62 9.07 11.22
C VAL A 374 -35.96 8.95 10.49
N ALA A 375 -36.00 8.13 9.45
CA ALA A 375 -37.24 7.79 8.74
C ALA A 375 -38.28 7.16 9.68
N GLU A 376 -39.57 7.27 9.31
CA GLU A 376 -40.67 6.75 10.11
C GLU A 376 -40.52 5.24 10.42
N GLY A 377 -40.71 4.87 11.68
CA GLY A 377 -40.59 3.49 12.16
C GLY A 377 -39.16 3.03 12.47
N TYR A 378 -38.14 3.80 12.09
CA TYR A 378 -36.75 3.51 12.45
C TYR A 378 -36.37 4.11 13.81
N ARG A 379 -35.34 3.56 14.44
CA ARG A 379 -34.73 4.08 15.67
C ARG A 379 -33.21 3.98 15.55
N ILE A 380 -32.50 5.04 15.94
CA ILE A 380 -31.03 5.06 16.01
C ILE A 380 -30.55 5.29 17.44
N GLU A 381 -29.57 4.50 17.86
CA GLU A 381 -29.02 4.48 19.21
C GLU A 381 -27.49 4.49 19.18
N LEU A 382 -26.86 5.22 20.09
CA LEU A 382 -25.42 5.23 20.26
C LEU A 382 -24.97 3.88 20.82
N PHE A 383 -24.11 3.19 20.07
CA PHE A 383 -23.55 1.90 20.44
C PHE A 383 -22.21 2.05 21.16
N ALA A 384 -21.31 2.88 20.62
CA ALA A 384 -19.98 3.16 21.19
C ALA A 384 -19.58 4.62 20.92
N ASP A 385 -18.83 5.23 21.84
CA ASP A 385 -18.30 6.59 21.68
C ASP A 385 -16.85 6.72 22.18
N GLU A 386 -16.18 7.75 21.69
CA GLU A 386 -14.80 8.09 22.01
C GLU A 386 -14.55 8.35 23.50
N LYS A 387 -15.60 8.76 24.22
CA LYS A 387 -15.52 9.08 25.65
C LYS A 387 -15.37 7.81 26.48
N THR A 388 -16.09 6.76 26.11
CA THR A 388 -16.02 5.45 26.75
C THR A 388 -14.82 4.66 26.25
N PHE A 389 -14.53 4.78 24.95
CA PHE A 389 -13.52 4.03 24.23
C PHE A 389 -12.57 4.98 23.48
N PRO A 390 -11.50 5.49 24.14
CA PRO A 390 -10.60 6.48 23.54
C PRO A 390 -9.88 6.02 22.26
N ASP A 391 -9.80 4.71 22.02
CA ASP A 391 -9.21 4.14 20.81
C ASP A 391 -10.15 4.25 19.58
N LEU A 392 -11.44 4.58 19.77
CA LEU A 392 -12.40 4.89 18.70
C LEU A 392 -12.17 6.31 18.15
N ALA A 393 -10.96 6.58 17.69
CA ALA A 393 -10.57 7.87 17.14
C ALA A 393 -10.47 7.79 15.61
N ASN A 394 -11.23 8.64 14.91
CA ASN A 394 -11.32 8.67 13.44
C ASN A 394 -11.62 7.27 12.83
N PRO A 395 -12.74 6.62 13.17
CA PRO A 395 -13.11 5.32 12.59
C PRO A 395 -13.47 5.42 11.11
N VAL A 396 -13.03 4.43 10.31
CA VAL A 396 -13.05 4.53 8.84
C VAL A 396 -13.81 3.41 8.12
N GLN A 397 -13.78 2.20 8.66
CA GLN A 397 -14.50 1.02 8.15
C GLN A 397 -14.91 0.15 9.35
N LEU A 398 -16.04 -0.54 9.23
CA LEU A 398 -16.46 -1.59 10.18
C LEU A 398 -16.69 -2.93 9.49
N SER A 399 -16.77 -4.01 10.26
CA SER A 399 -17.27 -5.32 9.81
C SER A 399 -17.66 -6.20 11.00
N PHE A 400 -18.33 -7.33 10.75
CA PHE A 400 -18.70 -8.30 11.79
C PHE A 400 -17.98 -9.65 11.63
N ASP A 401 -17.42 -10.17 12.72
CA ASP A 401 -16.84 -11.50 12.70
C ASP A 401 -17.89 -12.62 12.83
N ASN A 402 -17.45 -13.88 12.70
CA ASN A 402 -18.32 -15.04 12.80
C ASN A 402 -18.87 -15.33 14.21
N LYS A 403 -18.42 -14.59 15.23
CA LYS A 403 -18.97 -14.57 16.60
C LYS A 403 -20.02 -13.44 16.76
N GLY A 404 -20.18 -12.58 15.76
CA GLY A 404 -21.08 -11.44 15.76
C GLY A 404 -20.55 -10.21 16.50
N ARG A 405 -19.23 -10.12 16.70
CA ARG A 405 -18.58 -8.96 17.31
C ARG A 405 -18.29 -7.91 16.24
N LEU A 406 -18.36 -6.64 16.63
CA LEU A 406 -18.12 -5.52 15.72
C LEU A 406 -16.62 -5.21 15.69
N TRP A 407 -16.04 -5.19 14.50
CA TRP A 407 -14.65 -4.79 14.24
C TRP A 407 -14.64 -3.40 13.62
N VAL A 408 -13.68 -2.55 14.02
CA VAL A 408 -13.57 -1.18 13.52
C VAL A 408 -12.09 -0.84 13.28
N ALA A 409 -11.78 -0.33 12.09
CA ALA A 409 -10.48 0.28 11.81
C ALA A 409 -10.49 1.76 12.21
N THR A 410 -9.44 2.21 12.92
CA THR A 410 -9.33 3.57 13.43
C THR A 410 -8.05 4.23 12.96
N MET A 411 -8.12 5.53 12.60
CA MET A 411 -7.04 6.28 11.98
C MET A 411 -6.73 7.58 12.75
N ALA A 412 -6.31 7.44 14.00
CA ALA A 412 -5.91 8.59 14.82
C ALA A 412 -4.79 9.41 14.17
N SER A 413 -3.92 8.79 13.36
CA SER A 413 -2.84 9.50 12.65
C SER A 413 -3.31 10.31 11.44
N TYR A 414 -4.59 10.24 11.05
CA TYR A 414 -5.12 11.03 9.92
C TYR A 414 -5.00 12.53 10.18
N PRO A 415 -4.67 13.37 9.17
CA PRO A 415 -4.46 13.01 7.77
C PRO A 415 -3.07 12.46 7.48
N HIS A 416 -2.10 12.63 8.38
CA HIS A 416 -0.70 12.23 8.16
C HIS A 416 0.08 12.18 9.49
N TYR A 417 0.97 11.20 9.68
CA TYR A 417 2.03 11.24 10.69
C TYR A 417 2.90 12.50 10.57
N ARG A 418 3.23 13.17 11.69
CA ARG A 418 4.17 14.31 11.75
C ARG A 418 5.52 13.85 12.29
N ILE A 419 6.60 14.14 11.57
CA ILE A 419 7.95 13.81 12.03
C ILE A 419 8.25 14.46 13.40
N GLY A 420 8.77 13.66 14.33
CA GLY A 420 9.06 14.06 15.71
C GLY A 420 7.95 13.75 16.71
N ASP A 421 6.73 13.47 16.24
CA ASP A 421 5.67 12.89 17.08
C ASP A 421 5.93 11.38 17.30
N PRO A 422 5.33 10.76 18.33
CA PRO A 422 5.34 9.31 18.48
C PRO A 422 4.88 8.61 17.21
N LEU A 423 5.47 7.45 16.90
CA LEU A 423 5.10 6.68 15.71
C LEU A 423 3.59 6.38 15.70
N PRO A 424 2.96 6.34 14.51
CA PRO A 424 1.54 6.02 14.38
C PRO A 424 1.20 4.70 15.08
N SER A 425 0.03 4.70 15.72
CA SER A 425 -0.52 3.55 16.44
C SER A 425 -2.01 3.41 16.13
N ASP A 426 -2.34 3.56 14.84
CA ASP A 426 -3.67 3.28 14.29
C ASP A 426 -4.05 1.83 14.62
N LYS A 427 -5.36 1.54 14.73
CA LYS A 427 -5.81 0.31 15.36
C LYS A 427 -6.85 -0.44 14.54
N LEU A 428 -6.93 -1.73 14.83
CA LEU A 428 -8.08 -2.56 14.54
C LEU A 428 -8.65 -3.02 15.90
N ILE A 429 -9.85 -2.56 16.22
CA ILE A 429 -10.49 -2.79 17.53
C ILE A 429 -11.76 -3.62 17.37
N ILE A 430 -12.09 -4.38 18.42
CA ILE A 430 -13.26 -5.25 18.50
C ILE A 430 -14.14 -4.76 19.66
N PHE A 431 -15.42 -4.56 19.40
CA PHE A 431 -16.43 -4.24 20.40
C PHE A 431 -17.35 -5.42 20.67
N GLU A 432 -17.69 -5.57 21.94
CA GLU A 432 -18.69 -6.52 22.42
C GLU A 432 -19.76 -5.80 23.25
N ASP A 433 -20.99 -6.29 23.14
CA ASP A 433 -22.12 -5.99 24.01
C ASP A 433 -22.34 -7.25 24.88
N THR A 434 -21.67 -7.32 26.02
CA THR A 434 -21.63 -8.54 26.84
C THR A 434 -22.90 -8.74 27.69
N ASP A 435 -23.61 -7.65 28.01
CA ASP A 435 -24.87 -7.69 28.75
C ASP A 435 -26.14 -7.65 27.88
N LYS A 436 -25.98 -7.41 26.56
CA LYS A 436 -27.03 -7.38 25.54
C LYS A 436 -28.01 -6.22 25.69
N ASP A 437 -27.56 -5.09 26.25
CA ASP A 437 -28.36 -3.88 26.36
C ASP A 437 -28.41 -3.04 25.06
N GLY A 438 -27.66 -3.47 24.03
CA GLY A 438 -27.56 -2.78 22.75
C GLY A 438 -26.45 -1.75 22.68
N LYS A 439 -25.49 -1.75 23.62
CA LYS A 439 -24.31 -0.88 23.65
C LYS A 439 -23.04 -1.69 23.85
N ALA A 440 -21.92 -1.16 23.38
CA ALA A 440 -20.62 -1.74 23.67
C ALA A 440 -20.25 -1.50 25.14
N ASP A 441 -19.85 -2.56 25.84
CA ASP A 441 -19.34 -2.51 27.21
C ASP A 441 -17.88 -3.02 27.32
N ARG A 442 -17.35 -3.60 26.24
CA ARG A 442 -15.98 -4.11 26.17
C ARG A 442 -15.32 -3.78 24.84
N GLN A 443 -14.04 -3.42 24.90
CA GLN A 443 -13.15 -3.22 23.77
C GLN A 443 -11.95 -4.17 23.85
N ILE A 444 -11.51 -4.70 22.71
CA ILE A 444 -10.26 -5.44 22.53
C ILE A 444 -9.48 -4.79 21.38
N ASN A 445 -8.19 -4.55 21.56
CA ASN A 445 -7.32 -4.10 20.47
C ASN A 445 -6.67 -5.32 19.83
N PHE A 446 -7.17 -5.72 18.65
CA PHE A 446 -6.60 -6.82 17.89
C PHE A 446 -5.22 -6.45 17.32
N ALA A 447 -5.09 -5.21 16.85
CA ALA A 447 -3.84 -4.62 16.39
C ALA A 447 -3.74 -3.15 16.87
N ASP A 448 -2.56 -2.73 17.31
CA ASP A 448 -2.30 -1.38 17.86
C ASP A 448 -1.01 -0.70 17.34
N ASP A 449 -0.43 -1.24 16.26
CA ASP A 449 0.81 -0.78 15.63
C ASP A 449 0.66 -0.54 14.11
N LEU A 450 -0.55 -0.15 13.67
CA LEU A 450 -0.85 0.12 12.26
C LEU A 450 -0.60 1.58 11.87
N HIS A 451 -0.58 1.83 10.56
CA HIS A 451 -0.48 3.15 9.95
C HIS A 451 -1.24 3.16 8.63
N ILE A 452 -2.32 3.96 8.58
CA ILE A 452 -3.23 4.06 7.42
C ILE A 452 -4.01 2.74 7.16
N PRO A 453 -4.71 2.14 8.16
CA PRO A 453 -5.64 1.02 7.96
C PRO A 453 -7.00 1.47 7.43
N ILE A 454 -7.05 1.98 6.21
CA ILE A 454 -8.27 2.54 5.61
C ILE A 454 -9.32 1.46 5.32
N GLY A 455 -8.90 0.24 5.02
CA GLY A 455 -9.82 -0.88 4.87
C GLY A 455 -9.27 -2.23 5.32
N PHE A 456 -10.19 -3.11 5.69
CA PHE A 456 -9.89 -4.46 6.13
C PHE A 456 -11.01 -5.44 5.79
N GLU A 457 -10.66 -6.73 5.72
CA GLU A 457 -11.61 -7.83 5.54
C GLU A 457 -11.21 -9.02 6.40
N ILE A 458 -12.21 -9.64 7.01
CA ILE A 458 -12.05 -10.82 7.87
C ILE A 458 -12.22 -12.07 7.02
N ALA A 459 -11.27 -12.99 7.11
CA ALA A 459 -11.33 -14.27 6.43
C ALA A 459 -11.14 -15.43 7.42
N HIS A 460 -11.31 -16.66 6.92
CA HIS A 460 -11.18 -17.87 7.72
C HIS A 460 -9.81 -18.05 8.40
N ASP A 461 -8.74 -17.45 7.86
CA ASP A 461 -7.36 -17.63 8.32
C ASP A 461 -6.83 -16.44 9.13
N GLY A 462 -7.51 -15.30 9.13
CA GLY A 462 -7.07 -14.07 9.77
C GLY A 462 -7.70 -12.83 9.13
N VAL A 463 -7.03 -11.69 9.25
CA VAL A 463 -7.53 -10.39 8.77
C VAL A 463 -6.59 -9.82 7.71
N TYR A 464 -7.17 -9.38 6.60
CA TYR A 464 -6.49 -8.67 5.52
C TYR A 464 -6.67 -7.18 5.75
N VAL A 465 -5.58 -6.41 5.81
CA VAL A 465 -5.62 -4.99 6.20
C VAL A 465 -4.78 -4.17 5.21
N SER A 466 -5.30 -3.02 4.76
CA SER A 466 -4.46 -2.02 4.10
C SER A 466 -3.46 -1.44 5.11
N GLN A 467 -2.20 -1.28 4.73
CA GLN A 467 -1.19 -0.63 5.55
C GLN A 467 -0.38 0.28 4.62
N SER A 468 -0.79 1.55 4.50
CA SER A 468 -0.15 2.49 3.58
C SER A 468 -0.09 1.86 2.17
N GLY A 469 1.07 1.77 1.52
CA GLY A 469 1.28 1.18 0.20
C GLY A 469 1.29 -0.36 0.15
N SER A 470 0.72 -1.05 1.15
CA SER A 470 0.75 -2.52 1.28
C SER A 470 -0.60 -3.14 1.64
N LEU A 471 -0.80 -4.39 1.21
CA LEU A 471 -1.80 -5.29 1.78
C LEU A 471 -1.07 -6.25 2.73
N ILE A 472 -1.45 -6.23 4.01
CA ILE A 472 -0.89 -7.11 5.03
C ILE A 472 -1.92 -8.14 5.49
N PHE A 473 -1.43 -9.23 6.06
CA PHE A 473 -2.23 -10.25 6.71
C PHE A 473 -1.82 -10.38 8.18
N LEU A 474 -2.82 -10.34 9.05
CA LEU A 474 -2.68 -10.46 10.49
C LEU A 474 -3.42 -11.72 10.94
N GLN A 475 -2.76 -12.56 11.74
CA GLN A 475 -3.30 -13.81 12.22
C GLN A 475 -3.08 -13.95 13.72
N ASP A 476 -4.16 -14.20 14.43
CA ASP A 476 -4.20 -14.73 15.79
C ASP A 476 -4.01 -16.26 15.71
N THR A 477 -2.99 -16.78 16.41
CA THR A 477 -2.61 -18.20 16.38
C THR A 477 -2.92 -18.94 17.67
N ASP A 478 -3.28 -18.24 18.75
CA ASP A 478 -3.55 -18.84 20.06
C ASP A 478 -4.97 -18.57 20.60
N GLY A 479 -5.74 -17.69 19.93
CA GLY A 479 -7.13 -17.40 20.22
C GLY A 479 -7.34 -16.33 21.28
N ASP A 480 -6.33 -15.50 21.59
CA ASP A 480 -6.42 -14.42 22.57
C ASP A 480 -7.02 -13.11 22.04
N ASP A 481 -7.48 -13.11 20.78
CA ASP A 481 -8.00 -11.94 20.05
C ASP A 481 -6.95 -10.83 19.85
N ARG A 482 -5.66 -11.21 19.74
CA ARG A 482 -4.56 -10.37 19.25
C ARG A 482 -3.81 -11.09 18.14
N TYR A 483 -3.26 -10.33 17.19
CA TYR A 483 -2.46 -10.98 16.16
C TYR A 483 -1.08 -11.40 16.70
N ASP A 484 -0.63 -12.60 16.32
CA ASP A 484 0.71 -13.13 16.60
C ASP A 484 1.62 -13.04 15.38
N ARG A 485 1.02 -13.17 14.20
CA ARG A 485 1.74 -13.24 12.93
C ARG A 485 1.29 -12.13 12.00
N ARG A 486 2.27 -11.42 11.45
CA ARG A 486 2.13 -10.42 10.41
C ARG A 486 2.91 -10.83 9.15
N GLU A 487 2.27 -10.73 7.98
CA GLU A 487 2.92 -10.95 6.68
C GLU A 487 2.57 -9.81 5.71
N VAL A 488 3.57 -9.26 5.01
CA VAL A 488 3.33 -8.32 3.91
C VAL A 488 3.03 -9.13 2.65
N LEU A 489 1.73 -9.26 2.32
CA LEU A 489 1.30 -10.08 1.20
C LEU A 489 1.65 -9.44 -0.14
N LEU A 490 1.30 -8.18 -0.29
CA LEU A 490 1.51 -7.38 -1.49
C LEU A 490 1.95 -5.97 -1.08
N SER A 491 2.77 -5.37 -1.92
CA SER A 491 3.31 -4.01 -1.77
C SER A 491 3.41 -3.36 -3.16
N GLY A 492 3.67 -2.06 -3.21
CA GLY A 492 3.62 -1.29 -4.46
C GLY A 492 2.24 -0.74 -4.78
N PHE A 493 1.31 -0.80 -3.82
CA PHE A 493 0.18 0.11 -3.84
C PHE A 493 0.67 1.52 -3.51
N ASP A 494 0.01 2.52 -4.05
CA ASP A 494 0.39 3.91 -3.88
C ASP A 494 -0.45 4.57 -2.77
N ASP A 495 0.20 5.30 -1.87
CA ASP A 495 -0.39 6.07 -0.77
C ASP A 495 -0.04 7.56 -0.85
N HIS A 496 0.37 8.00 -2.05
CA HIS A 496 0.71 9.38 -2.39
C HIS A 496 -0.36 10.41 -2.02
N ASP A 497 -1.61 9.98 -1.92
CA ASP A 497 -2.68 10.68 -1.22
C ASP A 497 -3.40 9.66 -0.33
N THR A 498 -3.20 9.76 0.99
CA THR A 498 -3.55 8.71 1.96
C THR A 498 -5.03 8.33 1.89
N HIS A 499 -5.95 9.30 1.86
CA HIS A 499 -7.40 9.01 1.75
C HIS A 499 -7.85 8.53 0.36
N HIS A 500 -6.93 8.39 -0.61
CA HIS A 500 -7.20 7.76 -1.91
C HIS A 500 -6.60 6.35 -2.02
N ALA A 501 -5.78 5.93 -1.05
CA ALA A 501 -5.09 4.64 -1.05
C ALA A 501 -6.07 3.46 -1.02
N ILE A 502 -5.55 2.24 -1.12
CA ILE A 502 -6.40 1.04 -1.16
C ILE A 502 -7.34 1.00 0.05
N SER A 503 -8.65 1.01 -0.22
CA SER A 503 -9.68 1.29 0.78
C SER A 503 -11.02 0.63 0.44
N SER A 504 -12.02 0.83 1.30
CA SER A 504 -13.41 0.34 1.12
C SER A 504 -13.43 -1.12 0.69
N PHE A 505 -12.81 -1.96 1.53
CA PHE A 505 -12.71 -3.38 1.20
C PHE A 505 -14.11 -3.99 1.24
N CYS A 506 -14.39 -4.84 0.26
CA CYS A 506 -15.67 -5.55 0.18
C CYS A 506 -15.42 -6.97 -0.33
N ALA A 507 -15.84 -7.96 0.44
CA ALA A 507 -15.85 -9.35 0.01
C ALA A 507 -16.91 -9.59 -1.07
N ASP A 508 -16.50 -10.18 -2.19
CA ASP A 508 -17.40 -10.68 -3.21
C ASP A 508 -17.96 -12.07 -2.82
N PRO A 509 -18.97 -12.61 -3.52
CA PRO A 509 -19.59 -13.89 -3.15
C PRO A 509 -18.65 -15.09 -3.22
N SER A 510 -17.48 -14.94 -3.84
CA SER A 510 -16.44 -15.96 -3.88
C SER A 510 -15.50 -15.90 -2.67
N GLY A 511 -15.57 -14.85 -1.85
CA GLY A 511 -14.64 -14.54 -0.76
C GLY A 511 -13.37 -13.82 -1.22
N ALA A 512 -13.35 -13.27 -2.44
CA ALA A 512 -12.27 -12.39 -2.88
C ALA A 512 -12.57 -10.95 -2.48
N ILE A 513 -11.53 -10.17 -2.25
CA ILE A 513 -11.62 -8.83 -1.69
C ILE A 513 -11.49 -7.81 -2.83
N VAL A 514 -12.52 -6.99 -3.04
CA VAL A 514 -12.46 -5.81 -3.89
C VAL A 514 -11.88 -4.65 -3.08
N MET A 515 -10.95 -3.90 -3.67
CA MET A 515 -10.25 -2.78 -3.04
C MET A 515 -10.31 -1.55 -3.95
N SER A 516 -10.73 -0.43 -3.40
CA SER A 516 -10.91 0.86 -4.08
C SER A 516 -9.61 1.66 -4.14
N GLU A 517 -9.35 2.41 -5.21
CA GLU A 517 -8.18 3.29 -5.37
C GLU A 517 -8.58 4.60 -6.08
N GLY A 518 -8.02 5.75 -5.67
CA GLY A 518 -8.35 7.07 -6.20
C GLY A 518 -7.41 7.68 -7.27
N ILE A 519 -7.79 8.86 -7.77
CA ILE A 519 -7.23 9.53 -8.97
C ILE A 519 -5.82 10.12 -8.83
N PHE A 520 -5.24 10.15 -7.64
CA PHE A 520 -3.87 10.66 -7.43
C PHE A 520 -2.79 9.58 -7.52
N LEU A 521 -3.21 8.33 -7.66
CA LEU A 521 -2.38 7.17 -7.39
C LEU A 521 -1.96 6.43 -8.65
N HIS A 522 -0.71 5.97 -8.64
CA HIS A 522 -0.09 5.11 -9.64
C HIS A 522 0.45 3.84 -8.98
N SER A 523 -0.43 2.90 -8.64
CA SER A 523 0.00 1.61 -8.07
C SER A 523 0.66 0.70 -9.10
N HIS A 524 1.73 0.03 -8.66
CA HIS A 524 2.47 -0.97 -9.39
C HIS A 524 2.76 -2.15 -8.47
N VAL A 525 1.94 -3.19 -8.52
CA VAL A 525 2.06 -4.33 -7.61
C VAL A 525 2.64 -5.52 -8.36
N GLU A 526 3.73 -6.09 -7.86
CA GLU A 526 4.30 -7.31 -8.42
C GLU A 526 3.66 -8.55 -7.80
N THR A 527 3.45 -9.57 -8.63
CA THR A 527 2.93 -10.88 -8.21
C THR A 527 3.63 -11.97 -9.00
N ALA A 528 3.53 -13.23 -8.55
CA ALA A 528 3.98 -14.39 -9.31
C ALA A 528 3.26 -14.57 -10.66
N PHE A 529 2.21 -13.80 -10.93
CA PHE A 529 1.45 -13.79 -12.18
C PHE A 529 1.75 -12.56 -13.06
N GLY A 530 2.65 -11.69 -12.62
CA GLY A 530 3.09 -10.50 -13.32
C GLY A 530 2.63 -9.21 -12.64
N PRO A 531 3.17 -8.06 -13.08
CA PRO A 531 2.83 -6.77 -12.51
C PRO A 531 1.37 -6.39 -12.79
N GLN A 532 0.64 -5.97 -11.75
CA GLN A 532 -0.66 -5.33 -11.85
C GLN A 532 -0.47 -3.82 -11.70
N ARG A 533 -0.93 -3.04 -12.68
CA ARG A 533 -0.76 -1.58 -12.69
C ARG A 533 -2.11 -0.87 -12.62
N GLY A 534 -2.15 0.18 -11.82
CA GLY A 534 -3.24 1.15 -11.74
C GLY A 534 -2.72 2.55 -12.04
N SER A 535 -3.61 3.41 -12.52
CA SER A 535 -3.34 4.83 -12.70
C SER A 535 -4.63 5.62 -12.61
N ASN A 536 -4.65 6.69 -11.83
CA ASN A 536 -5.78 7.62 -11.76
C ASN A 536 -7.11 6.93 -11.39
N GLY A 537 -7.07 6.04 -10.40
CA GLY A 537 -8.24 5.43 -9.78
C GLY A 537 -8.79 4.17 -10.45
N GLY A 538 -9.61 3.43 -9.70
CA GLY A 538 -10.23 2.16 -10.10
C GLY A 538 -10.27 1.15 -8.95
N PHE A 539 -10.31 -0.13 -9.30
CA PHE A 539 -10.56 -1.22 -8.35
C PHE A 539 -9.61 -2.39 -8.57
N PHE A 540 -9.00 -2.88 -7.50
CA PHE A 540 -8.30 -4.15 -7.48
C PHE A 540 -9.21 -5.24 -6.92
N ARG A 541 -8.96 -6.50 -7.30
CA ARG A 541 -9.58 -7.67 -6.68
C ARG A 541 -8.51 -8.68 -6.31
N TYR A 542 -8.46 -9.06 -5.04
CA TYR A 542 -7.50 -10.02 -4.50
C TYR A 542 -8.23 -11.27 -4.03
N ASP A 543 -7.83 -12.45 -4.52
CA ASP A 543 -8.35 -13.73 -4.04
C ASP A 543 -7.37 -14.36 -3.03
N PRO A 544 -7.70 -14.43 -1.73
CA PRO A 544 -6.86 -15.03 -0.70
C PRO A 544 -6.43 -16.48 -0.97
N ARG A 545 -7.29 -17.27 -1.64
CA ARG A 545 -7.07 -18.71 -1.84
C ARG A 545 -6.04 -18.97 -2.93
N THR A 546 -6.07 -18.17 -3.98
CA THR A 546 -5.16 -18.29 -5.14
C THR A 546 -4.02 -17.28 -5.12
N ARG A 547 -4.01 -16.37 -4.14
CA ARG A 547 -3.07 -15.23 -4.01
C ARG A 547 -3.04 -14.33 -5.25
N ARG A 548 -4.13 -14.32 -6.03
CA ARG A 548 -4.17 -13.61 -7.31
C ARG A 548 -4.74 -12.21 -7.12
N LEU A 549 -3.94 -11.21 -7.50
CA LEU A 549 -4.40 -9.84 -7.68
C LEU A 549 -4.72 -9.58 -9.15
N ILE A 550 -5.82 -8.91 -9.42
CA ILE A 550 -6.13 -8.34 -10.75
C ILE A 550 -6.53 -6.88 -10.63
N ARG A 551 -6.28 -6.10 -11.69
CA ARG A 551 -7.00 -4.84 -11.88
C ARG A 551 -8.43 -5.18 -12.34
N HIS A 552 -9.37 -5.13 -11.40
CA HIS A 552 -10.74 -5.61 -11.55
C HIS A 552 -11.55 -4.71 -12.47
N ALA A 553 -11.46 -3.40 -12.26
CA ALA A 553 -12.02 -2.39 -13.15
C ALA A 553 -11.20 -1.09 -13.08
N GLN A 554 -11.21 -0.32 -14.17
CA GLN A 554 -10.53 0.97 -14.22
C GLN A 554 -11.43 2.04 -14.83
N PHE A 555 -11.95 2.90 -13.95
CA PHE A 555 -12.80 4.01 -14.31
C PHE A 555 -12.13 5.35 -14.00
N SER A 556 -12.55 6.39 -14.70
CA SER A 556 -12.16 7.77 -14.46
C SER A 556 -12.97 8.32 -13.29
N ILE A 557 -12.68 7.82 -12.10
CA ILE A 557 -13.39 8.16 -10.86
C ILE A 557 -12.44 8.83 -9.87
N PRO A 558 -12.84 9.90 -9.18
CA PRO A 558 -11.90 10.66 -8.35
C PRO A 558 -11.42 9.90 -7.10
N ASN A 559 -12.35 9.37 -6.31
CA ASN A 559 -12.04 8.64 -5.09
C ASN A 559 -13.21 7.72 -4.72
N PRO A 560 -13.15 6.42 -5.07
CA PRO A 560 -14.17 5.46 -4.65
C PRO A 560 -14.09 5.19 -3.15
N TRP A 561 -15.22 5.33 -2.45
CA TRP A 561 -15.34 5.15 -0.99
C TRP A 561 -16.50 4.22 -0.61
N GLY A 562 -16.74 3.22 -1.46
CA GLY A 562 -17.81 2.27 -1.24
C GLY A 562 -18.00 1.35 -2.44
N VAL A 563 -18.03 0.06 -2.15
CA VAL A 563 -18.46 -1.01 -3.05
C VAL A 563 -19.46 -1.84 -2.26
N ALA A 564 -20.60 -2.16 -2.87
CA ALA A 564 -21.56 -3.10 -2.32
C ALA A 564 -21.92 -4.14 -3.38
N VAL A 565 -22.23 -5.33 -2.91
CA VAL A 565 -22.56 -6.49 -3.74
C VAL A 565 -24.01 -6.87 -3.51
N ASP A 566 -24.78 -6.98 -4.58
CA ASP A 566 -26.18 -7.40 -4.48
C ASP A 566 -26.33 -8.93 -4.33
N ALA A 567 -27.58 -9.39 -4.23
CA ALA A 567 -27.89 -10.82 -4.07
C ALA A 567 -27.48 -11.71 -5.27
N TYR A 568 -27.16 -11.12 -6.42
CA TYR A 568 -26.70 -11.83 -7.62
C TYR A 568 -25.18 -11.74 -7.82
N GLY A 569 -24.46 -11.11 -6.89
CA GLY A 569 -23.02 -10.90 -6.98
C GLY A 569 -22.62 -9.74 -7.87
N GLN A 570 -23.52 -8.80 -8.15
CA GLN A 570 -23.26 -7.64 -8.98
C GLN A 570 -22.75 -6.49 -8.12
N GLU A 571 -21.60 -5.94 -8.52
CA GLU A 571 -20.90 -4.90 -7.77
C GLU A 571 -21.37 -3.50 -8.19
N LEU A 572 -21.85 -2.71 -7.23
CA LEU A 572 -22.15 -1.30 -7.37
C LEU A 572 -21.16 -0.50 -6.53
N PHE A 573 -20.86 0.72 -6.97
CA PHE A 573 -19.91 1.58 -6.27
C PHE A 573 -20.34 3.04 -6.33
N LEU A 574 -19.80 3.83 -5.40
CA LEU A 574 -19.92 5.27 -5.37
C LEU A 574 -18.55 5.94 -5.25
N HIS A 575 -18.50 7.26 -5.45
CA HIS A 575 -17.25 8.01 -5.29
C HIS A 575 -17.45 9.43 -4.74
N THR A 576 -16.54 9.83 -3.86
CA THR A 576 -16.64 10.99 -2.98
C THR A 576 -16.68 12.34 -3.70
N SER A 577 -15.98 12.50 -4.84
CA SER A 577 -15.94 13.82 -5.50
C SER A 577 -17.07 14.09 -6.48
N GLY A 578 -18.02 13.17 -6.64
CA GLY A 578 -19.19 13.32 -7.51
C GLY A 578 -20.47 12.97 -6.78
N THR A 579 -21.60 13.02 -7.48
CA THR A 579 -22.90 12.65 -6.92
C THR A 579 -23.46 11.37 -7.54
N SER A 580 -22.59 10.57 -8.14
CA SER A 580 -22.96 9.41 -8.95
C SER A 580 -22.72 8.13 -8.19
N MET A 581 -23.57 7.15 -8.47
CA MET A 581 -23.41 5.74 -8.11
C MET A 581 -23.48 4.95 -9.41
N SER A 582 -22.67 3.91 -9.53
CA SER A 582 -22.44 3.20 -10.79
C SER A 582 -22.41 1.70 -10.60
N TRP A 583 -22.70 0.97 -11.68
CA TRP A 583 -22.53 -0.47 -11.77
C TRP A 583 -21.15 -0.80 -12.34
N MET A 584 -20.42 -1.71 -11.70
CA MET A 584 -19.02 -1.97 -12.04
C MET A 584 -18.83 -2.88 -13.26
N LEU A 585 -19.74 -3.85 -13.48
CA LEU A 585 -19.58 -4.89 -14.51
C LEU A 585 -19.22 -4.35 -15.91
N PRO A 586 -19.83 -3.26 -16.42
CA PRO A 586 -19.49 -2.75 -17.76
C PRO A 586 -18.03 -2.32 -17.93
N GLY A 587 -17.29 -2.09 -16.84
CA GLY A 587 -15.86 -1.74 -16.87
C GLY A 587 -14.92 -2.83 -16.40
N MET A 588 -15.40 -4.05 -16.15
CA MET A 588 -14.59 -5.23 -15.82
C MET A 588 -13.90 -5.82 -17.06
N VAL A 589 -13.15 -4.99 -17.77
CA VAL A 589 -12.35 -5.37 -18.93
C VAL A 589 -10.87 -5.39 -18.55
N LYS A 590 -10.02 -5.96 -19.40
CA LYS A 590 -8.56 -5.89 -19.19
C LYS A 590 -8.10 -4.43 -19.21
N ALA A 591 -7.82 -3.90 -18.02
CA ALA A 591 -7.29 -2.56 -17.84
C ALA A 591 -5.93 -2.38 -18.55
N ARG A 592 -5.71 -1.20 -19.12
CA ARG A 592 -4.41 -0.79 -19.68
C ARG A 592 -3.91 0.38 -18.87
N TYR A 593 -2.60 0.39 -18.60
CA TYR A 593 -1.97 1.51 -17.89
C TYR A 593 -2.27 2.83 -18.62
N GLY A 594 -2.70 3.86 -17.88
CA GLY A 594 -3.10 5.16 -18.42
C GLY A 594 -4.44 5.21 -19.15
N ALA A 595 -5.25 4.14 -19.15
CA ALA A 595 -6.56 4.12 -19.80
C ALA A 595 -7.69 3.89 -18.79
N ASN A 596 -8.66 4.81 -18.76
CA ASN A 596 -9.77 4.79 -17.82
C ASN A 596 -11.12 4.88 -18.55
N LEU A 597 -12.06 4.01 -18.17
CA LEU A 597 -13.43 4.03 -18.69
C LEU A 597 -14.30 5.07 -17.98
N LYS A 598 -15.45 5.42 -18.55
CA LYS A 598 -16.46 6.24 -17.86
C LYS A 598 -17.48 5.34 -17.20
N ALA A 599 -17.78 5.60 -15.94
CA ALA A 599 -18.83 4.90 -15.21
C ALA A 599 -20.20 5.55 -15.49
N PRO A 600 -21.26 4.78 -15.75
CA PRO A 600 -22.61 5.31 -15.93
C PRO A 600 -23.22 5.74 -14.59
N ASP A 601 -23.89 6.88 -14.54
CA ASP A 601 -24.59 7.34 -13.32
C ASP A 601 -26.00 6.73 -13.25
N LEU A 602 -26.24 5.93 -12.21
CA LEU A 602 -27.50 5.25 -11.97
C LEU A 602 -28.51 6.12 -11.22
N LEU A 603 -28.04 7.12 -10.45
CA LEU A 603 -28.90 8.00 -9.66
C LEU A 603 -29.68 8.96 -10.55
N LYS A 604 -30.99 9.10 -10.31
CA LYS A 604 -31.88 9.99 -11.10
C LYS A 604 -32.32 11.24 -10.35
N SER A 605 -32.42 11.20 -9.03
CA SER A 605 -32.84 12.32 -8.18
C SER A 605 -32.13 12.26 -6.81
N ASN A 606 -32.28 13.30 -5.98
CA ASN A 606 -31.78 13.37 -4.59
C ASN A 606 -30.29 13.05 -4.42
N LYS A 607 -29.51 13.40 -5.44
CA LYS A 607 -28.07 13.25 -5.52
C LYS A 607 -27.35 14.06 -4.44
N VAL A 608 -26.38 13.44 -3.77
CA VAL A 608 -25.56 14.07 -2.72
C VAL A 608 -24.07 13.88 -2.98
N ARG A 609 -23.27 14.80 -2.43
CA ARG A 609 -21.80 14.75 -2.43
C ARG A 609 -21.23 15.47 -1.21
N PRO A 610 -20.07 15.06 -0.68
CA PRO A 610 -19.35 13.83 -1.00
C PRO A 610 -20.03 12.60 -0.43
N THR A 611 -20.04 11.53 -1.21
CA THR A 611 -20.48 10.21 -0.74
C THR A 611 -19.34 9.39 -0.16
N SER A 612 -19.71 8.55 0.79
CA SER A 612 -18.93 7.50 1.45
C SER A 612 -19.93 6.38 1.77
N GLY A 613 -19.50 5.16 2.07
CA GLY A 613 -20.35 4.06 2.57
C GLY A 613 -21.53 3.68 1.66
N ILE A 614 -21.57 2.42 1.22
CA ILE A 614 -22.67 1.91 0.40
C ILE A 614 -23.06 0.52 0.90
N GLU A 615 -24.34 0.25 0.98
CA GLU A 615 -24.85 -1.04 1.45
C GLU A 615 -26.21 -1.33 0.84
N PHE A 616 -26.49 -2.60 0.58
CA PHE A 616 -27.82 -3.07 0.24
C PHE A 616 -28.62 -3.42 1.49
N VAL A 617 -29.89 -3.02 1.51
CA VAL A 617 -30.82 -3.48 2.56
C VAL A 617 -31.06 -4.98 2.37
N SER A 618 -30.42 -5.79 3.21
CA SER A 618 -30.56 -7.25 3.26
C SER A 618 -30.77 -7.70 4.71
N SER A 619 -31.94 -7.39 5.26
CA SER A 619 -32.27 -7.70 6.66
C SER A 619 -33.76 -7.90 6.88
N ARG A 620 -34.14 -9.07 7.42
CA ARG A 620 -35.53 -9.36 7.82
C ARG A 620 -36.02 -8.48 8.97
N HIS A 621 -35.11 -7.85 9.71
CA HIS A 621 -35.47 -6.88 10.76
C HIS A 621 -36.07 -5.62 10.15
N PHE A 622 -35.63 -5.22 8.95
CA PHE A 622 -36.15 -4.06 8.23
C PHE A 622 -37.40 -4.45 7.41
N PRO A 623 -38.25 -3.49 6.98
CA PRO A 623 -39.46 -3.78 6.22
C PRO A 623 -39.20 -4.56 4.92
N ASP A 624 -40.21 -5.29 4.42
CA ASP A 624 -40.04 -6.15 3.26
C ASP A 624 -39.95 -5.35 1.96
N GLU A 625 -40.61 -4.18 1.90
CA GLU A 625 -40.68 -3.30 0.74
C GLU A 625 -39.38 -2.53 0.45
N VAL A 626 -38.42 -2.57 1.37
CA VAL A 626 -37.10 -1.93 1.23
C VAL A 626 -35.97 -2.90 0.93
N GLN A 627 -36.21 -4.21 0.93
CA GLN A 627 -35.16 -5.19 0.64
C GLN A 627 -34.61 -5.00 -0.78
N GLY A 628 -33.28 -4.97 -0.91
CA GLY A 628 -32.59 -4.70 -2.17
C GLY A 628 -32.48 -3.21 -2.53
N ASP A 629 -33.00 -2.31 -1.70
CA ASP A 629 -32.69 -0.89 -1.82
C ASP A 629 -31.21 -0.64 -1.49
N ILE A 630 -30.63 0.42 -2.06
CA ILE A 630 -29.27 0.86 -1.78
C ILE A 630 -29.28 2.03 -0.79
N LEU A 631 -28.35 1.98 0.15
CA LEU A 631 -28.06 3.01 1.14
C LEU A 631 -26.77 3.73 0.76
N ILE A 632 -26.76 5.06 0.87
CA ILE A 632 -25.63 5.91 0.49
C ILE A 632 -25.39 6.95 1.58
N ASN A 633 -24.23 6.88 2.25
CA ASN A 633 -23.84 7.93 3.20
C ASN A 633 -23.38 9.20 2.46
N ASN A 634 -23.53 10.34 3.13
CA ASN A 634 -22.92 11.60 2.74
C ASN A 634 -22.41 12.35 3.97
N ASN A 635 -21.26 13.00 3.82
CA ASN A 635 -20.50 13.55 4.94
C ASN A 635 -20.31 15.08 4.90
N ILE A 636 -20.77 15.79 3.86
CA ILE A 636 -20.78 17.27 3.82
C ILE A 636 -22.09 17.80 3.24
N GLY A 637 -22.70 18.78 3.91
CA GLY A 637 -23.96 19.38 3.49
C GLY A 637 -25.17 18.58 3.98
N TYR A 638 -25.35 17.35 3.46
CA TYR A 638 -26.34 16.40 3.98
C TYR A 638 -25.64 15.37 4.87
N LEU A 639 -25.75 15.49 6.19
CA LEU A 639 -24.96 14.67 7.14
C LEU A 639 -25.75 13.42 7.54
N GLY A 640 -25.81 12.40 6.66
CA GLY A 640 -26.73 11.29 6.84
C GLY A 640 -26.66 10.23 5.74
N ALA A 641 -27.65 9.35 5.68
CA ALA A 641 -27.79 8.35 4.62
C ALA A 641 -29.09 8.52 3.83
N LYS A 642 -28.97 8.44 2.50
CA LYS A 642 -30.11 8.37 1.58
C LYS A 642 -30.40 6.94 1.18
N GLN A 643 -31.67 6.63 0.99
CA GLN A 643 -32.14 5.34 0.53
C GLN A 643 -32.78 5.45 -0.85
N HIS A 644 -32.33 4.60 -1.76
CA HIS A 644 -32.82 4.54 -3.13
C HIS A 644 -33.25 3.11 -3.47
N LYS A 645 -34.43 2.97 -4.08
CA LYS A 645 -34.85 1.71 -4.67
C LYS A 645 -34.04 1.45 -5.93
N VAL A 646 -33.39 0.29 -6.00
CA VAL A 646 -32.74 -0.18 -7.23
C VAL A 646 -33.79 -0.81 -8.14
N ILE A 647 -33.79 -0.40 -9.40
CA ILE A 647 -34.73 -0.85 -10.42
C ILE A 647 -33.91 -1.53 -11.51
N ASP A 648 -34.13 -2.83 -11.70
CA ASP A 648 -33.58 -3.59 -12.81
C ASP A 648 -34.18 -3.09 -14.14
N GLN A 649 -33.32 -2.77 -15.10
CA GLN A 649 -33.70 -2.28 -16.42
C GLN A 649 -32.76 -2.86 -17.47
N ASP A 650 -33.27 -3.60 -18.44
CA ASP A 650 -32.41 -4.19 -19.48
C ASP A 650 -31.87 -3.12 -20.49
N PRO A 651 -30.53 -2.98 -20.67
CA PRO A 651 -29.45 -3.59 -19.87
C PRO A 651 -29.00 -2.72 -18.67
N GLY A 652 -28.88 -3.32 -17.48
CA GLY A 652 -28.34 -2.70 -16.27
C GLY A 652 -29.39 -2.25 -15.24
N PHE A 653 -29.19 -1.05 -14.68
CA PHE A 653 -29.95 -0.56 -13.53
C PHE A 653 -30.34 0.91 -13.66
N THR A 654 -31.36 1.29 -12.92
CA THR A 654 -31.58 2.67 -12.49
C THR A 654 -32.02 2.71 -11.02
N THR A 655 -32.29 3.88 -10.49
CA THR A 655 -32.74 4.05 -9.11
C THR A 655 -33.86 5.06 -9.00
N GLU A 656 -34.74 4.86 -8.03
CA GLU A 656 -35.73 5.83 -7.59
C GLU A 656 -35.43 6.23 -6.13
N TYR A 657 -35.46 7.52 -5.83
CA TYR A 657 -35.30 7.98 -4.44
C TYR A 657 -36.49 7.53 -3.60
N ARG A 658 -36.21 6.95 -2.44
CA ARG A 658 -37.24 6.53 -1.48
C ARG A 658 -37.36 7.54 -0.34
N GLN A 659 -36.29 7.71 0.42
CA GLN A 659 -36.31 8.51 1.64
C GLN A 659 -34.90 8.90 2.10
N ASP A 660 -34.87 9.85 3.00
CA ASP A 660 -33.74 10.15 3.87
C ASP A 660 -33.82 9.17 5.04
N LEU A 661 -32.94 8.17 5.08
CA LEU A 661 -32.99 7.13 6.13
C LEU A 661 -32.65 7.74 7.49
N PHE A 662 -31.61 8.58 7.52
CA PHE A 662 -31.31 9.43 8.67
C PHE A 662 -30.54 10.68 8.26
N VAL A 663 -30.66 11.75 9.05
CA VAL A 663 -29.88 12.98 8.90
C VAL A 663 -29.57 13.60 10.27
N SER A 664 -28.32 13.99 10.47
CA SER A 664 -27.85 14.64 11.68
C SER A 664 -27.80 16.16 11.53
N LYS A 665 -28.21 16.87 12.59
CA LYS A 665 -27.98 18.31 12.76
C LYS A 665 -26.67 18.62 13.50
N ASP A 666 -25.95 17.59 13.96
CA ASP A 666 -24.60 17.77 14.47
C ASP A 666 -23.66 18.09 13.30
N LEU A 667 -23.09 19.30 13.30
CA LEU A 667 -22.22 19.75 12.23
C LEU A 667 -20.91 18.96 12.14
N ASN A 668 -20.56 18.15 13.14
CA ASN A 668 -19.37 17.29 13.11
C ASN A 668 -19.65 15.88 12.61
N PHE A 669 -20.92 15.46 12.50
CA PHE A 669 -21.29 14.10 12.11
C PHE A 669 -20.83 13.77 10.68
N ARG A 670 -20.09 12.67 10.50
CA ARG A 670 -19.51 12.21 9.24
C ARG A 670 -19.71 10.70 9.09
N PRO A 671 -20.83 10.25 8.51
CA PRO A 671 -21.06 8.83 8.32
C PRO A 671 -20.14 8.30 7.22
N THR A 672 -19.19 7.42 7.56
CA THR A 672 -18.15 6.95 6.63
C THR A 672 -18.41 5.56 6.09
N ASP A 673 -19.07 4.71 6.88
CA ASP A 673 -19.35 3.33 6.52
C ASP A 673 -20.63 2.81 7.18
N LEU A 674 -21.19 1.74 6.63
CA LEU A 674 -22.35 1.05 7.20
C LEU A 674 -22.40 -0.43 6.81
N GLU A 675 -22.85 -1.28 7.73
CA GLU A 675 -23.02 -2.72 7.49
C GLU A 675 -24.13 -3.30 8.35
N PHE A 676 -24.83 -4.31 7.86
CA PHE A 676 -25.80 -5.06 8.65
C PHE A 676 -25.14 -6.07 9.58
N ALA A 677 -25.46 -6.00 10.86
CA ALA A 677 -25.05 -6.98 11.85
C ALA A 677 -25.77 -8.33 11.65
N PRO A 678 -25.24 -9.44 12.21
CA PRO A 678 -25.90 -10.76 12.14
C PRO A 678 -27.31 -10.83 12.75
N ASP A 679 -27.67 -9.87 13.61
CA ASP A 679 -29.02 -9.73 14.18
C ASP A 679 -29.97 -8.89 13.30
N GLY A 680 -29.51 -8.46 12.13
CA GLY A 680 -30.26 -7.68 11.16
C GLY A 680 -30.37 -6.18 11.49
N SER A 681 -29.78 -5.69 12.56
CA SER A 681 -29.67 -4.24 12.78
C SER A 681 -28.56 -3.63 11.90
N LEU A 682 -28.70 -2.35 11.56
CA LEU A 682 -27.73 -1.64 10.72
C LEU A 682 -26.77 -0.86 11.61
N TYR A 683 -25.46 -0.99 11.41
CA TYR A 683 -24.46 -0.20 12.13
C TYR A 683 -23.90 0.89 11.22
N VAL A 684 -23.60 2.05 11.79
CA VAL A 684 -23.09 3.22 11.07
C VAL A 684 -21.85 3.73 11.80
N VAL A 685 -20.75 3.87 11.05
CA VAL A 685 -19.54 4.55 11.53
C VAL A 685 -19.73 6.05 11.38
N ASP A 686 -19.48 6.79 12.45
CA ASP A 686 -19.37 8.24 12.43
C ASP A 686 -17.95 8.67 12.80
N TRP A 687 -17.22 9.17 11.81
CA TRP A 687 -15.83 9.62 11.98
C TRP A 687 -15.73 10.79 12.96
N GLN A 688 -16.71 11.71 13.01
CA GLN A 688 -16.65 13.02 13.70
C GLN A 688 -15.47 13.91 13.25
N ASN A 689 -15.73 15.00 12.52
CA ASN A 689 -14.64 15.91 12.14
C ASN A 689 -15.05 17.37 11.87
N ALA A 690 -14.38 18.31 12.53
CA ALA A 690 -14.51 19.74 12.30
C ALA A 690 -13.89 20.20 10.97
N LEU A 691 -12.71 19.66 10.61
CA LEU A 691 -11.95 20.06 9.42
C LEU A 691 -11.80 18.91 8.42
N ILE A 692 -12.59 18.96 7.35
CA ILE A 692 -12.68 17.84 6.39
C ILE A 692 -11.74 18.03 5.18
N GLY A 693 -11.58 19.27 4.71
CA GLY A 693 -10.96 19.54 3.41
C GLY A 693 -9.43 19.55 3.41
N HIS A 694 -8.79 18.80 2.51
CA HIS A 694 -7.33 18.82 2.30
C HIS A 694 -6.83 20.03 1.50
N MET A 695 -7.72 20.69 0.74
CA MET A 695 -7.39 21.89 -0.04
C MET A 695 -7.83 23.18 0.66
N GLN A 696 -8.66 23.06 1.70
CA GLN A 696 -9.23 24.19 2.44
C GLN A 696 -8.49 24.47 3.75
N HIS A 697 -7.79 23.46 4.29
CA HIS A 697 -7.06 23.56 5.55
C HIS A 697 -5.71 22.88 5.40
N ASN A 698 -4.71 23.39 6.12
CA ASN A 698 -3.43 22.72 6.24
C ASN A 698 -3.64 21.31 6.85
N ALA A 699 -2.83 20.33 6.44
CA ALA A 699 -2.81 19.00 7.05
C ALA A 699 -2.36 19.01 8.52
N ARG A 700 -1.62 20.06 8.92
CA ARG A 700 -1.12 20.34 10.27
C ARG A 700 -1.92 21.42 11.01
N ASP A 701 -3.10 21.79 10.52
CA ASP A 701 -3.95 22.74 11.26
C ASP A 701 -4.24 22.18 12.67
N PRO A 702 -4.03 22.94 13.75
CA PRO A 702 -4.19 22.45 15.12
C PRO A 702 -5.63 22.02 15.47
N ASN A 703 -6.62 22.38 14.64
CA ASN A 703 -8.01 21.96 14.79
C ASN A 703 -8.35 20.67 14.02
N ARG A 704 -7.37 19.98 13.41
CA ARG A 704 -7.57 18.64 12.84
C ARG A 704 -7.88 17.65 13.97
N ASP A 705 -8.86 16.78 13.74
CA ASP A 705 -9.27 15.80 14.74
C ASP A 705 -8.42 14.53 14.72
N HIS A 706 -8.15 14.03 15.92
CA HIS A 706 -7.36 12.82 16.14
C HIS A 706 -7.94 11.95 17.27
N LYS A 707 -9.18 12.20 17.71
CA LYS A 707 -9.67 11.71 19.01
C LYS A 707 -11.13 11.29 19.03
N HIS A 708 -11.96 11.77 18.11
CA HIS A 708 -13.40 11.55 18.16
C HIS A 708 -13.83 10.49 17.15
N GLY A 709 -14.92 9.80 17.47
CA GLY A 709 -15.44 8.72 16.65
C GLY A 709 -16.55 7.99 17.37
N ARG A 710 -17.58 7.56 16.64
CA ARG A 710 -18.78 6.95 17.20
C ARG A 710 -19.29 5.83 16.33
N ILE A 711 -19.99 4.91 16.97
CA ILE A 711 -20.78 3.88 16.29
C ILE A 711 -22.22 4.05 16.71
N TYR A 712 -23.11 4.04 15.72
CA TYR A 712 -24.56 4.03 15.93
C TYR A 712 -25.16 2.72 15.44
N ARG A 713 -26.19 2.25 16.12
CA ARG A 713 -27.01 1.09 15.75
C ARG A 713 -28.41 1.55 15.39
N MET A 714 -28.92 1.10 14.25
CA MET A 714 -30.25 1.38 13.76
C MET A 714 -31.12 0.13 13.71
N THR A 715 -32.35 0.26 14.22
CA THR A 715 -33.36 -0.80 14.31
C THR A 715 -34.71 -0.34 13.76
N TYR A 716 -35.62 -1.28 13.54
CA TYR A 716 -37.02 -1.05 13.20
C TYR A 716 -37.92 -1.69 14.30
N PRO A 717 -38.23 -0.96 15.39
CA PRO A 717 -38.72 -1.57 16.65
C PRO A 717 -40.02 -2.38 16.56
N SER A 718 -40.87 -2.14 15.55
CA SER A 718 -42.10 -2.92 15.36
C SER A 718 -41.86 -4.32 14.77
N ARG A 719 -40.62 -4.63 14.37
CA ARG A 719 -40.21 -5.94 13.85
C ARG A 719 -39.15 -6.55 14.78
N PRO A 720 -39.15 -7.88 14.98
CA PRO A 720 -38.15 -8.53 15.81
C PRO A 720 -36.76 -8.44 15.17
N LEU A 721 -35.71 -8.44 16.00
CA LEU A 721 -34.34 -8.70 15.54
C LEU A 721 -34.25 -10.09 14.92
N VAL A 722 -33.34 -10.25 13.97
CA VAL A 722 -32.99 -11.56 13.40
C VAL A 722 -32.24 -12.36 14.45
N LYS A 723 -32.58 -13.64 14.61
CA LYS A 723 -31.77 -14.56 15.41
C LYS A 723 -30.50 -14.92 14.60
N PRO A 724 -29.28 -14.57 15.07
CA PRO A 724 -28.06 -14.88 14.34
C PRO A 724 -27.89 -16.38 14.12
N ALA A 725 -27.35 -16.75 12.95
CA ALA A 725 -26.96 -18.13 12.68
C ALA A 725 -25.71 -18.50 13.52
N LYS A 726 -25.63 -19.75 13.98
CA LYS A 726 -24.41 -20.23 14.66
C LYS A 726 -23.36 -20.59 13.61
N ILE A 727 -22.43 -19.67 13.36
CA ILE A 727 -21.32 -19.86 12.40
C ILE A 727 -20.04 -20.27 13.12
N HIS A 728 -19.63 -19.54 14.16
CA HIS A 728 -18.42 -19.86 14.90
C HIS A 728 -18.43 -21.30 15.46
N GLY A 729 -17.42 -22.09 15.09
CA GLY A 729 -17.27 -23.49 15.50
C GLY A 729 -18.27 -24.46 14.87
N ALA A 730 -19.07 -24.04 13.88
CA ALA A 730 -19.92 -24.94 13.12
C ALA A 730 -19.09 -25.81 12.15
N SER A 731 -19.51 -27.05 11.92
CA SER A 731 -18.94 -27.91 10.89
C SER A 731 -19.41 -27.46 9.50
N ILE A 732 -18.51 -27.51 8.51
CA ILE A 732 -18.81 -27.29 7.09
C ILE A 732 -19.35 -28.58 6.46
#